data_AF-A0A2A6CSU6-F1
#
_entry.id   AF-A0A2A6CSU6-F1
#
_cell.length_a   1.000
_cell.length_b   1.000
_cell.length_c   1.000
_cell.angle_alpha   90.00
_cell.angle_beta   90.00
_cell.angle_gamma   90.00
#
_symmetry.space_group_name_H-M   'P 1'
#
loop_
_entity.id
_entity.type
_entity.pdbx_description
1 polymer ?
#
loop_
_entity_poly.entity_id
_entity_poly.type
_entity_poly.pdbx_seq_one_letter_code
_entity_poly.pdbx_strand_id
1 'polypeptide(L)'
;MDDDCIFSNELHNSVLLQSVRCIQIFITFSTIIVVFFASKNLSRTIFSSVTIMFIKILFTVIVIYSIGYGINQMIHVIVRNISTTPCNSEFPKFLCLFRAFSSIIGPCFVLIHTSIIIQQAMSSFRHPLRIQKGVARLTLFITVCYVTFFGILSLTNELFTGFTPVCSSSKSIEIVAIGNLNLMMIMNLFNTISAILLLRRNKKILLNEYTNSPYHSTQSLISLISAPKNPRPKGWALRSTKKTGRYDPVARKLVDDLFEQYFSNGKKLRPDEDEKRMRERNDILPAQRMTFDQIRNRITTLLSQKKEHQRKEHGNRQRRYVKLIDDFERDLAEEGISLDDIEEEIAPFYCFFSPLTFLILTKLGPFRRMDHVKNITAHNSKAQDMTDDCTLSTELYDSILLQSVRWIQITVTLSSILITIYTSFLHLSRTIFDSFTIWFIKILFSVIVVYSFGLGLTQVAHVTARNTATTPCDAEIPKEICLFRMLAASVTPAFVLIHVSITIQQCLSTFRYSVRVQNSVSRLTLCVTSCYILLFGFMAYRNETLVGKTQFCTSFNQNSEIFIIANMNVMMILDITNSFCAILLLRYNKKLLSKDRNSFELTRTFQRVQNLYAMEQFIIIIALHSISHFVHFSLYSFSFYYRPNYTKSQFTLLYAVVNIMPYYCLLSPLAFLILTKLGRFRRKDHVRNMIAPEHNTKAQDPIA
;
A
#
# COMPACT_ATOMS: atom_id res chain seq x y z
N MET A 1 41.81 22.15 -41.74
CA MET A 1 41.45 20.73 -41.52
C MET A 1 42.16 20.34 -40.25
N ASP A 2 41.53 20.61 -39.10
CA ASP A 2 41.89 20.14 -37.74
C ASP A 2 40.87 20.74 -36.75
N ASP A 3 39.58 20.66 -37.08
CA ASP A 3 38.48 20.98 -36.16
C ASP A 3 37.61 19.73 -36.01
N ASP A 4 38.24 18.64 -35.57
CA ASP A 4 37.53 17.40 -35.27
C ASP A 4 36.77 17.54 -33.93
N CYS A 5 35.45 17.67 -34.08
CA CYS A 5 34.43 17.15 -33.17
C CYS A 5 34.50 17.57 -31.68
N ILE A 6 34.24 18.86 -31.41
CA ILE A 6 33.81 19.36 -30.09
C ILE A 6 32.42 18.81 -29.65
N PHE A 7 31.75 18.03 -30.50
CA PHE A 7 30.39 17.50 -30.28
C PHE A 7 30.26 16.45 -29.15
N SER A 8 31.37 15.88 -28.67
CA SER A 8 31.35 14.80 -27.66
C SER A 8 30.90 15.28 -26.27
N ASN A 9 31.27 16.51 -25.87
CA ASN A 9 30.91 17.06 -24.57
C ASN A 9 29.45 17.56 -24.50
N GLU A 10 28.85 18.01 -25.60
CA GLU A 10 27.43 18.40 -25.63
C GLU A 10 26.50 17.19 -25.58
N LEU A 11 26.88 16.06 -26.20
CA LEU A 11 26.13 14.81 -26.12
C LEU A 11 26.13 14.27 -24.67
N HIS A 12 27.25 14.45 -23.96
CA HIS A 12 27.46 14.02 -22.57
C HIS A 12 26.48 14.69 -21.58
N ASN A 13 26.28 16.01 -21.70
CA ASN A 13 25.31 16.74 -20.88
C ASN A 13 23.84 16.37 -21.21
N SER A 14 23.54 15.98 -22.45
CA SER A 14 22.17 15.63 -22.86
C SER A 14 21.68 14.32 -22.25
N VAL A 15 22.56 13.32 -22.11
CA VAL A 15 22.24 11.99 -21.54
C VAL A 15 22.10 12.06 -20.02
N LEU A 16 22.94 12.86 -19.35
CA LEU A 16 22.84 13.13 -17.91
C LEU A 16 21.53 13.89 -17.59
N LEU A 17 21.19 14.90 -18.40
CA LEU A 17 19.93 15.64 -18.27
C LEU A 17 18.71 14.73 -18.53
N GLN A 18 18.81 13.76 -19.43
CA GLN A 18 17.75 12.79 -19.70
C GLN A 18 17.55 11.78 -18.56
N SER A 19 18.62 11.29 -17.95
CA SER A 19 18.54 10.39 -16.80
C SER A 19 17.96 11.09 -15.56
N VAL A 20 18.33 12.36 -15.32
CA VAL A 20 17.69 13.20 -14.29
C VAL A 20 16.19 13.41 -14.58
N ARG A 21 15.80 13.62 -15.84
CA ARG A 21 14.38 13.73 -16.23
C ARG A 21 13.60 12.41 -16.04
N CYS A 22 14.21 11.25 -16.28
CA CYS A 22 13.58 9.95 -16.00
C CYS A 22 13.34 9.72 -14.50
N ILE A 23 14.31 10.08 -13.65
CA ILE A 23 14.16 10.05 -12.18
C ILE A 23 13.06 11.01 -11.74
N GLN A 24 13.01 12.21 -12.33
CA GLN A 24 11.97 13.20 -12.08
C GLN A 24 10.57 12.70 -12.47
N ILE A 25 10.42 12.03 -13.63
CA ILE A 25 9.16 11.41 -14.04
C ILE A 25 8.74 10.31 -13.05
N PHE A 26 9.68 9.48 -12.58
CA PHE A 26 9.40 8.41 -11.63
C PHE A 26 8.97 8.95 -10.25
N ILE A 27 9.66 9.98 -9.74
CA ILE A 27 9.28 10.65 -8.48
C ILE A 27 7.90 11.27 -8.62
N THR A 28 7.65 12.00 -9.71
CA THR A 28 6.35 12.67 -9.97
C THR A 28 5.22 11.65 -10.12
N PHE A 29 5.48 10.52 -10.78
CA PHE A 29 4.52 9.41 -10.91
C PHE A 29 4.21 8.76 -9.55
N SER A 30 5.23 8.60 -8.70
CA SER A 30 5.07 8.06 -7.34
C SER A 30 4.25 9.00 -6.45
N THR A 31 4.49 10.33 -6.52
CA THR A 31 3.66 11.32 -5.83
C THR A 31 2.24 11.38 -6.39
N ILE A 32 2.04 11.24 -7.71
CA ILE A 32 0.71 11.15 -8.34
C ILE A 32 -0.04 9.93 -7.82
N ILE A 33 0.60 8.76 -7.70
CA ILE A 33 -0.03 7.55 -7.14
C ILE A 33 -0.45 7.79 -5.68
N VAL A 34 0.43 8.37 -4.87
CA VAL A 34 0.14 8.65 -3.45
C VAL A 34 -0.99 9.67 -3.30
N VAL A 35 -1.01 10.74 -4.10
CA VAL A 35 -2.07 11.77 -4.10
C VAL A 35 -3.38 11.24 -4.70
N PHE A 36 -3.33 10.38 -5.72
CA PHE A 36 -4.48 9.69 -6.30
C PHE A 36 -5.16 8.76 -5.28
N PHE A 37 -4.39 7.98 -4.54
CA PHE A 37 -4.93 7.13 -3.47
C PHE A 37 -5.43 7.94 -2.27
N ALA A 38 -4.84 9.10 -1.97
CA ALA A 38 -5.34 10.02 -0.96
C ALA A 38 -6.66 10.69 -1.38
N SER A 39 -6.82 11.06 -2.66
CA SER A 39 -7.99 11.80 -3.17
C SER A 39 -9.20 10.92 -3.50
N LYS A 40 -9.02 9.63 -3.81
CA LYS A 40 -10.11 8.68 -4.08
C LYS A 40 -11.05 8.44 -2.87
N ASN A 41 -10.67 8.91 -1.68
CA ASN A 41 -11.45 8.76 -0.45
C ASN A 41 -12.21 10.02 0.02
N LEU A 42 -12.22 11.11 -0.77
CA LEU A 42 -13.07 12.27 -0.48
C LEU A 42 -14.39 12.17 -1.27
N SER A 43 -15.38 11.52 -0.65
CA SER A 43 -16.82 11.50 -0.99
C SER A 43 -17.24 11.03 -2.40
N ARG A 44 -18.03 9.95 -2.40
CA ARG A 44 -18.63 9.30 -3.59
C ARG A 44 -19.68 10.15 -4.34
N THR A 45 -19.98 11.38 -3.93
CA THR A 45 -21.14 12.12 -4.47
C THR A 45 -20.81 13.24 -5.46
N ILE A 46 -19.54 13.55 -5.76
CA ILE A 46 -19.20 14.71 -6.64
C ILE A 46 -18.22 14.37 -7.80
N PHE A 47 -17.73 13.13 -7.93
CA PHE A 47 -16.85 12.79 -9.05
C PHE A 47 -17.63 12.42 -10.32
N SER A 48 -17.83 13.44 -11.16
CA SER A 48 -18.48 13.37 -12.47
C SER A 48 -17.74 12.48 -13.48
N SER A 49 -18.51 11.90 -14.42
CA SER A 49 -18.08 11.27 -15.68
C SER A 49 -16.93 12.01 -16.39
N VAL A 50 -16.86 13.33 -16.22
CA VAL A 50 -15.80 14.19 -16.76
C VAL A 50 -14.41 13.80 -16.24
N THR A 51 -14.24 13.46 -14.95
CA THR A 51 -12.92 13.09 -14.41
C THR A 51 -12.45 11.74 -14.94
N ILE A 52 -13.37 10.78 -15.14
CA ILE A 52 -13.05 9.47 -15.74
C ILE A 52 -12.69 9.65 -17.22
N MET A 53 -13.40 10.52 -17.94
CA MET A 53 -13.08 10.88 -19.33
C MET A 53 -11.71 11.55 -19.43
N PHE A 54 -11.37 12.48 -18.52
CA PHE A 54 -10.05 13.11 -18.48
C PHE A 54 -8.92 12.12 -18.13
N ILE A 55 -9.16 11.14 -17.26
CA ILE A 55 -8.16 10.09 -16.96
C ILE A 55 -7.96 9.16 -18.16
N LYS A 56 -9.02 8.82 -18.90
CA LYS A 56 -8.90 8.07 -20.15
C LYS A 56 -8.11 8.86 -21.19
N ILE A 57 -8.38 10.16 -21.34
CA ILE A 57 -7.62 11.04 -22.24
C ILE A 57 -6.15 11.11 -21.80
N LEU A 58 -5.88 11.29 -20.50
CA LEU A 58 -4.51 11.37 -19.97
C LEU A 58 -3.73 10.05 -20.18
N PHE A 59 -4.37 8.90 -19.91
CA PHE A 59 -3.75 7.59 -20.16
C PHE A 59 -3.49 7.36 -21.65
N THR A 60 -4.45 7.71 -22.52
CA THR A 60 -4.29 7.63 -23.97
C THR A 60 -3.17 8.54 -24.46
N VAL A 61 -3.06 9.77 -23.96
CA VAL A 61 -1.98 10.71 -24.31
C VAL A 61 -0.62 10.19 -23.84
N ILE A 62 -0.53 9.59 -22.66
CA ILE A 62 0.72 8.98 -22.14
C ILE A 62 1.15 7.77 -22.98
N VAL A 63 0.19 6.91 -23.36
CA VAL A 63 0.45 5.76 -24.23
C VAL A 63 0.90 6.21 -25.62
N ILE A 64 0.20 7.20 -26.22
CA ILE A 64 0.58 7.78 -27.51
C ILE A 64 1.97 8.43 -27.42
N TYR A 65 2.28 9.16 -26.35
CA TYR A 65 3.59 9.77 -26.13
C TYR A 65 4.70 8.72 -25.99
N SER A 66 4.45 7.64 -25.23
CA SER A 66 5.43 6.57 -25.02
C SER A 66 5.68 5.77 -26.30
N ILE A 67 4.63 5.50 -27.08
CA ILE A 67 4.73 4.85 -28.39
C ILE A 67 5.44 5.77 -29.39
N GLY A 68 5.07 7.05 -29.45
CA GLY A 68 5.73 8.04 -30.30
C GLY A 68 7.22 8.21 -29.97
N TYR A 69 7.57 8.18 -28.68
CA TYR A 69 8.97 8.19 -28.23
C TYR A 69 9.72 6.93 -28.66
N GLY A 70 9.12 5.74 -28.52
CA GLY A 70 9.70 4.48 -28.98
C GLY A 70 9.91 4.44 -30.50
N ILE A 71 8.92 4.89 -31.28
CA ILE A 71 9.01 4.99 -32.74
C ILE A 71 10.10 5.99 -33.14
N ASN A 72 10.20 7.13 -32.47
CA ASN A 72 11.24 8.13 -32.75
C ASN A 72 12.64 7.57 -32.51
N GLN A 73 12.86 6.83 -31.41
CA GLN A 73 14.14 6.16 -31.15
C GLN A 73 14.46 5.09 -32.19
N MET A 74 13.44 4.32 -32.62
CA MET A 74 13.60 3.32 -33.67
C MET A 74 13.95 3.95 -35.03
N ILE A 75 13.29 5.05 -35.41
CA ILE A 75 13.63 5.82 -36.62
C ILE A 75 15.04 6.39 -36.52
N HIS A 76 15.45 6.89 -35.36
CA HIS A 76 16.80 7.42 -35.15
C HIS A 76 17.89 6.33 -35.30
N VAL A 77 17.59 5.08 -34.93
CA VAL A 77 18.49 3.92 -35.14
C VAL A 77 18.51 3.49 -36.60
N ILE A 78 17.34 3.40 -37.25
CA ILE A 78 17.22 3.01 -38.66
C ILE A 78 17.93 4.02 -39.57
N VAL A 79 17.72 5.33 -39.35
CA VAL A 79 18.36 6.39 -40.13
C VAL A 79 19.88 6.43 -39.90
N ARG A 80 20.34 6.17 -38.67
CA ARG A 80 21.78 6.07 -38.38
C ARG A 80 22.45 4.88 -39.07
N ASN A 81 21.72 3.79 -39.28
CA ASN A 81 22.22 2.62 -39.99
C ASN A 81 22.13 2.75 -41.52
N ILE A 82 21.25 3.62 -42.04
CA ILE A 82 21.07 3.86 -43.48
C ILE A 82 21.96 5.02 -43.98
N SER A 83 22.29 5.99 -43.13
CA SER A 83 23.15 7.11 -43.49
C SER A 83 24.64 6.71 -43.41
N THR A 84 25.17 6.19 -44.51
CA THR A 84 26.60 5.88 -44.68
C THR A 84 27.43 7.05 -45.21
N THR A 85 26.84 8.25 -45.32
CA THR A 85 27.56 9.45 -45.79
C THR A 85 27.58 10.54 -44.72
N PRO A 86 28.76 11.03 -44.34
CA PRO A 86 28.87 12.16 -43.43
C PRO A 86 28.54 13.44 -44.19
N CYS A 87 27.79 14.34 -43.56
CA CYS A 87 27.54 15.72 -43.99
C CYS A 87 26.59 15.90 -45.19
N ASN A 88 25.29 15.89 -44.92
CA ASN A 88 24.38 16.82 -45.61
C ASN A 88 23.34 17.37 -44.62
N SER A 89 23.25 18.71 -44.57
CA SER A 89 22.85 19.50 -43.40
C SER A 89 21.47 20.14 -43.51
N GLU A 90 20.45 19.41 -43.97
CA GLU A 90 19.07 19.97 -44.04
C GLU A 90 18.09 19.40 -43.01
N PHE A 91 18.55 18.52 -42.11
CA PHE A 91 17.69 17.91 -41.08
C PHE A 91 17.48 18.66 -39.73
N PRO A 92 18.13 19.81 -39.39
CA PRO A 92 18.03 20.35 -38.02
C PRO A 92 16.71 21.08 -37.71
N LYS A 93 15.92 21.46 -38.71
CA LYS A 93 14.70 22.26 -38.50
C LYS A 93 13.57 21.48 -37.84
N PHE A 94 13.41 20.18 -38.17
CA PHE A 94 12.36 19.34 -37.58
C PHE A 94 12.66 18.94 -36.13
N LEU A 95 13.93 18.70 -35.80
CA LEU A 95 14.37 18.37 -34.43
C LEU A 95 14.29 19.58 -33.48
N CYS A 96 14.62 20.79 -33.95
CA CYS A 96 14.48 22.01 -33.15
C CYS A 96 13.00 22.32 -32.85
N LEU A 97 12.11 22.20 -33.83
CA LEU A 97 10.67 22.39 -33.65
C LEU A 97 10.10 21.44 -32.58
N PHE A 98 10.56 20.18 -32.57
CA PHE A 98 10.13 19.18 -31.58
C PHE A 98 10.73 19.44 -30.18
N ARG A 99 11.96 19.96 -30.10
CA ARG A 99 12.61 20.37 -28.84
C ARG A 99 11.88 21.57 -28.21
N ALA A 100 11.53 22.57 -29.03
CA ALA A 100 10.71 23.71 -28.63
C ALA A 100 9.34 23.26 -28.09
N PHE A 101 8.67 22.33 -28.79
CA PHE A 101 7.41 21.73 -28.34
C PHE A 101 7.55 21.05 -26.97
N SER A 102 8.63 20.30 -26.74
CA SER A 102 8.88 19.62 -25.45
C SER A 102 9.13 20.58 -24.28
N SER A 103 9.70 21.76 -24.55
CA SER A 103 10.01 22.77 -23.54
C SER A 103 8.77 23.54 -23.05
N ILE A 104 7.74 23.63 -23.90
CA ILE A 104 6.46 24.29 -23.60
C ILE A 104 5.54 23.38 -22.77
N ILE A 105 5.59 22.06 -23.00
CA ILE A 105 4.70 21.08 -22.36
C ILE A 105 4.93 21.00 -20.83
N GLY A 106 6.18 21.10 -20.36
CA GLY A 106 6.53 21.03 -18.93
C GLY A 106 5.88 22.12 -18.07
N PRO A 107 6.07 23.42 -18.38
CA PRO A 107 5.43 24.52 -17.67
C PRO A 107 3.89 24.51 -17.77
N CYS A 108 3.34 24.10 -18.94
CA CYS A 108 1.90 23.94 -19.11
C CYS A 108 1.33 22.89 -18.15
N PHE A 109 2.05 21.79 -17.91
CA PHE A 109 1.65 20.73 -16.98
C PHE A 109 1.62 21.24 -15.54
N VAL A 110 2.60 22.05 -15.13
CA VAL A 110 2.66 22.65 -13.79
C VAL A 110 1.53 23.67 -13.57
N LEU A 111 1.22 24.50 -14.57
CA LEU A 111 0.13 25.48 -14.48
C LEU A 111 -1.26 24.84 -14.46
N ILE A 112 -1.47 23.78 -15.24
CA ILE A 112 -2.69 22.98 -15.18
C ILE A 112 -2.82 22.34 -13.79
N HIS A 113 -1.71 21.87 -13.20
CA HIS A 113 -1.70 21.30 -11.85
C HIS A 113 -2.00 22.31 -10.74
N THR A 114 -1.39 23.52 -10.75
CA THR A 114 -1.73 24.58 -9.78
C THR A 114 -3.16 25.06 -9.94
N SER A 115 -3.68 25.11 -11.17
CA SER A 115 -5.08 25.45 -11.44
C SER A 115 -6.04 24.42 -10.84
N ILE A 116 -5.72 23.12 -10.95
CA ILE A 116 -6.50 22.03 -10.34
C ILE A 116 -6.48 22.13 -8.80
N ILE A 117 -5.32 22.43 -8.20
CA ILE A 117 -5.20 22.60 -6.74
C ILE A 117 -5.99 23.81 -6.25
N ILE A 118 -5.92 24.95 -6.95
CA ILE A 118 -6.69 26.16 -6.61
C ILE A 118 -8.20 25.85 -6.72
N GLN A 119 -8.62 25.11 -7.74
CA GLN A 119 -10.01 24.74 -7.94
C GLN A 119 -10.52 23.73 -6.90
N GLN A 120 -9.66 22.81 -6.44
CA GLN A 120 -9.93 21.90 -5.32
C GLN A 120 -9.96 22.62 -3.96
N ALA A 121 -9.10 23.62 -3.75
CA ALA A 121 -9.13 24.44 -2.55
C ALA A 121 -10.44 25.26 -2.50
N MET A 122 -10.85 25.86 -3.62
CA MET A 122 -12.07 26.67 -3.73
C MET A 122 -13.37 25.85 -3.66
N SER A 123 -13.35 24.56 -4.03
CA SER A 123 -14.52 23.67 -3.89
C SER A 123 -14.73 23.19 -2.45
N SER A 124 -13.71 23.28 -1.60
CA SER A 124 -13.80 23.04 -0.16
C SER A 124 -14.43 24.20 0.62
N PHE A 125 -14.61 25.38 0.02
CA PHE A 125 -15.29 26.52 0.63
C PHE A 125 -16.76 26.59 0.16
N ARG A 126 -17.72 26.81 1.08
CA ARG A 126 -19.15 27.05 0.78
C ARG A 126 -19.38 28.45 0.15
N HIS A 127 -18.71 28.75 -0.97
CA HIS A 127 -19.04 29.94 -1.75
C HIS A 127 -20.13 29.64 -2.79
N PRO A 128 -20.98 30.62 -3.13
CA PRO A 128 -22.02 30.44 -4.15
C PRO A 128 -21.41 30.03 -5.50
N LEU A 129 -22.03 29.06 -6.16
CA LEU A 129 -21.62 28.44 -7.44
C LEU A 129 -21.21 29.45 -8.54
N ARG A 130 -21.72 30.69 -8.47
CA ARG A 130 -21.40 31.78 -9.40
C ARG A 130 -19.94 32.25 -9.29
N ILE A 131 -19.40 32.29 -8.07
CA ILE A 131 -18.00 32.68 -7.81
C ILE A 131 -17.05 31.56 -8.22
N GLN A 132 -17.40 30.30 -7.96
CA GLN A 132 -16.60 29.15 -8.41
C GLN A 132 -16.48 29.06 -9.93
N LYS A 133 -17.58 29.35 -10.66
CA LYS A 133 -17.56 29.45 -12.12
C LYS A 133 -16.75 30.65 -12.62
N GLY A 134 -16.81 31.78 -11.93
CA GLY A 134 -16.03 32.98 -12.25
C GLY A 134 -14.52 32.75 -12.10
N VAL A 135 -14.11 32.13 -10.99
CA VAL A 135 -12.70 31.79 -10.73
C VAL A 135 -12.21 30.73 -11.71
N ALA A 136 -12.99 29.68 -12.01
CA ALA A 136 -12.59 28.68 -13.01
C ALA A 136 -12.40 29.31 -14.41
N ARG A 137 -13.25 30.26 -14.81
CA ARG A 137 -13.10 30.99 -16.07
C ARG A 137 -11.89 31.91 -16.06
N LEU A 138 -11.62 32.59 -14.95
CA LEU A 138 -10.46 33.46 -14.78
C LEU A 138 -9.16 32.65 -14.78
N THR A 139 -9.11 31.50 -14.10
CA THR A 139 -7.94 30.61 -14.09
C THR A 139 -7.68 30.00 -15.46
N LEU A 140 -8.74 29.59 -16.18
CA LEU A 140 -8.61 29.14 -17.57
C LEU A 140 -8.11 30.28 -18.48
N PHE A 141 -8.63 31.49 -18.31
CA PHE A 141 -8.21 32.67 -19.06
C PHE A 141 -6.74 33.02 -18.79
N ILE A 142 -6.30 33.03 -17.53
CA ILE A 142 -4.89 33.26 -17.14
C ILE A 142 -3.99 32.16 -17.71
N THR A 143 -4.43 30.90 -17.68
CA THR A 143 -3.65 29.78 -18.25
C THR A 143 -3.51 29.93 -19.76
N VAL A 144 -4.60 30.26 -20.47
CA VAL A 144 -4.57 30.51 -21.91
C VAL A 144 -3.70 31.73 -22.23
N CYS A 145 -3.86 32.86 -21.53
CA CYS A 145 -3.03 34.04 -21.73
C CYS A 145 -1.54 33.77 -21.45
N TYR A 146 -1.22 32.97 -20.43
CA TYR A 146 0.16 32.60 -20.12
C TYR A 146 0.76 31.69 -21.21
N VAL A 147 0.03 30.66 -21.65
CA VAL A 147 0.47 29.76 -22.72
C VAL A 147 0.64 30.50 -24.04
N THR A 148 -0.28 31.42 -24.36
CA THR A 148 -0.20 32.25 -25.57
C THR A 148 0.93 33.27 -25.46
N PHE A 149 1.11 33.92 -24.31
CA PHE A 149 2.19 34.90 -24.10
C PHE A 149 3.57 34.24 -24.16
N PHE A 150 3.79 33.12 -23.46
CA PHE A 150 5.07 32.40 -23.53
C PHE A 150 5.27 31.67 -24.85
N GLY A 151 4.19 31.18 -25.48
CA GLY A 151 4.24 30.64 -26.83
C GLY A 151 4.70 31.70 -27.84
N ILE A 152 4.11 32.91 -27.78
CA ILE A 152 4.52 34.05 -28.62
C ILE A 152 5.94 34.49 -28.26
N LEU A 153 6.30 34.61 -26.98
CA LEU A 153 7.63 35.02 -26.55
C LEU A 153 8.72 34.02 -27.01
N SER A 154 8.42 32.72 -26.96
CA SER A 154 9.32 31.67 -27.45
C SER A 154 9.43 31.68 -28.97
N LEU A 155 8.33 31.96 -29.66
CA LEU A 155 8.29 32.08 -31.13
C LEU A 155 9.02 33.35 -31.61
N THR A 156 8.85 34.49 -30.91
CA THR A 156 9.53 35.76 -31.23
C THR A 156 11.01 35.71 -30.89
N ASN A 157 11.43 34.99 -29.84
CA ASN A 157 12.85 34.78 -29.56
C ASN A 157 13.51 33.97 -30.68
N GLU A 158 12.87 32.90 -31.17
CA GLU A 158 13.41 32.14 -32.32
C GLU A 158 13.40 32.95 -33.62
N LEU A 159 12.33 33.71 -33.91
CA LEU A 159 12.23 34.58 -35.08
C LEU A 159 13.25 35.72 -35.08
N PHE A 160 13.59 36.29 -33.92
CA PHE A 160 14.62 37.34 -33.81
C PHE A 160 16.05 36.79 -33.79
N THR A 161 16.28 35.54 -33.36
CA THR A 161 17.60 34.90 -33.44
C THR A 161 17.91 34.28 -34.82
N GLY A 162 16.91 34.22 -35.71
CA GLY A 162 17.03 33.63 -37.06
C GLY A 162 18.01 34.30 -38.02
N PHE A 163 18.74 35.34 -37.61
CA PHE A 163 19.74 36.02 -38.44
C PHE A 163 21.20 35.85 -38.01
N THR A 164 21.51 35.07 -36.97
CA THR A 164 22.92 34.67 -36.72
C THR A 164 23.03 33.21 -36.27
N PRO A 165 23.91 32.39 -36.88
CA PRO A 165 24.02 30.97 -36.59
C PRO A 165 25.00 30.74 -35.44
N VAL A 166 24.70 31.20 -34.23
CA VAL A 166 25.50 30.84 -33.04
C VAL A 166 24.60 30.69 -31.81
N CYS A 167 24.23 29.45 -31.50
CA CYS A 167 23.72 29.08 -30.18
C CYS A 167 24.86 29.07 -29.16
N SER A 168 25.45 30.21 -28.80
CA SER A 168 26.47 30.29 -27.75
C SER A 168 26.02 31.17 -26.59
N SER A 169 25.56 30.52 -25.53
CA SER A 169 25.79 30.94 -24.15
C SER A 169 25.19 29.87 -23.24
N SER A 170 26.00 28.87 -22.85
CA SER A 170 25.58 27.80 -21.92
C SER A 170 25.22 28.35 -20.53
N LYS A 171 25.78 29.50 -20.14
CA LYS A 171 25.53 30.13 -18.84
C LYS A 171 24.09 30.63 -18.65
N SER A 172 23.42 31.08 -19.71
CA SER A 172 22.03 31.54 -19.59
C SER A 172 21.05 30.36 -19.43
N ILE A 173 21.33 29.20 -20.05
CA ILE A 173 20.53 27.99 -19.92
C ILE A 173 20.70 27.35 -18.53
N GLU A 174 21.93 27.35 -17.98
CA GLU A 174 22.19 26.88 -16.61
C GLU A 174 21.48 27.74 -15.55
N ILE A 175 21.53 29.07 -15.67
CA ILE A 175 20.87 29.98 -14.71
C ILE A 175 19.34 29.82 -14.77
N VAL A 176 18.77 29.60 -15.97
CA VAL A 176 17.33 29.34 -16.14
C VAL A 176 16.95 27.95 -15.61
N ALA A 177 17.78 26.92 -15.78
CA ALA A 177 17.54 25.58 -15.25
C ALA A 177 17.63 25.53 -13.72
N ILE A 178 18.64 26.20 -13.14
CA ILE A 178 18.81 26.33 -11.67
C ILE A 178 17.68 27.19 -11.07
N GLY A 179 17.30 28.28 -11.73
CA GLY A 179 16.16 29.11 -11.35
C GLY A 179 14.84 28.32 -11.35
N ASN A 180 14.60 27.51 -12.38
CA ASN A 180 13.42 26.65 -12.47
C ASN A 180 13.44 25.51 -11.44
N LEU A 181 14.60 24.92 -11.13
CA LEU A 181 14.75 23.88 -10.11
C LEU A 181 14.48 24.44 -8.70
N ASN A 182 15.05 25.61 -8.38
CA ASN A 182 14.84 26.28 -7.09
C ASN A 182 13.39 26.76 -6.93
N LEU A 183 12.80 27.36 -7.96
CA LEU A 183 11.39 27.77 -7.94
C LEU A 183 10.45 26.55 -7.80
N MET A 184 10.77 25.43 -8.44
CA MET A 184 9.99 24.19 -8.33
C MET A 184 10.14 23.52 -6.96
N MET A 185 11.33 23.55 -6.34
CA MET A 185 11.50 23.10 -4.94
C MET A 185 10.71 23.98 -3.97
N ILE A 186 10.75 25.31 -4.15
CA ILE A 186 9.98 26.26 -3.34
C ILE A 186 8.48 26.00 -3.50
N MET A 187 8.00 25.75 -4.71
CA MET A 187 6.58 25.43 -4.97
C MET A 187 6.17 24.06 -4.42
N ASN A 188 7.03 23.04 -4.48
CA ASN A 188 6.76 21.73 -3.87
C ASN A 188 6.79 21.78 -2.34
N LEU A 189 7.71 22.57 -1.75
CA LEU A 189 7.73 22.85 -0.33
C LEU A 189 6.47 23.62 0.09
N PHE A 190 6.05 24.62 -0.68
CA PHE A 190 4.82 25.38 -0.44
C PHE A 190 3.56 24.51 -0.54
N ASN A 191 3.50 23.60 -1.51
CA ASN A 191 2.41 22.62 -1.65
C ASN A 191 2.38 21.63 -0.48
N THR A 192 3.54 21.19 -0.02
CA THR A 192 3.67 20.27 1.13
C THR A 192 3.28 20.97 2.44
N ILE A 193 3.74 22.21 2.66
CA ILE A 193 3.36 23.04 3.81
C ILE A 193 1.85 23.35 3.75
N SER A 194 1.30 23.68 2.58
CA SER A 194 -0.13 23.93 2.40
C SER A 194 -0.98 22.68 2.70
N ALA A 195 -0.53 21.49 2.29
CA ALA A 195 -1.19 20.23 2.63
C ALA A 195 -1.12 19.92 4.14
N ILE A 196 0.02 20.17 4.78
CA ILE A 196 0.19 20.00 6.24
C ILE A 196 -0.68 21.01 7.02
N LEU A 197 -0.77 22.26 6.56
CA LEU A 197 -1.63 23.29 7.17
C LEU A 197 -3.12 22.99 6.96
N LEU A 198 -3.52 22.47 5.80
CA LEU A 198 -4.88 21.97 5.55
C LEU A 198 -5.23 20.79 6.46
N LEU A 199 -4.31 19.85 6.67
CA LEU A 199 -4.48 18.72 7.61
C LEU A 199 -4.58 19.20 9.07
N ARG A 200 -3.75 20.16 9.49
CA ARG A 200 -3.83 20.77 10.83
C ARG A 200 -5.13 21.54 11.04
N ARG A 201 -5.62 22.26 10.03
CA ARG A 201 -6.87 23.03 10.12
C ARG A 201 -8.10 22.12 10.10
N ASN A 202 -8.10 21.05 9.29
CA ASN A 202 -9.15 20.03 9.31
C ASN A 202 -9.19 19.26 10.65
N LYS A 203 -8.04 19.01 11.29
CA LYS A 203 -7.99 18.49 12.66
C LYS A 203 -8.66 19.46 13.65
N LYS A 204 -8.44 20.77 13.53
CA LYS A 204 -9.05 21.79 14.41
C LYS A 204 -10.56 21.93 14.20
N ILE A 205 -11.04 21.81 12.95
CA ILE A 205 -12.47 21.83 12.62
C ILE A 205 -13.16 20.56 13.15
N LEU A 206 -12.55 19.38 12.96
CA LEU A 206 -13.06 18.12 13.52
C LEU A 206 -13.06 18.12 15.06
N LEU A 207 -12.06 18.72 15.71
CA LEU A 207 -12.07 18.88 17.17
C LEU A 207 -13.17 19.84 17.63
N ASN A 208 -13.38 20.97 16.95
CA ASN A 208 -14.47 21.90 17.30
C ASN A 208 -15.86 21.31 17.05
N GLU A 209 -16.01 20.46 16.03
CA GLU A 209 -17.27 19.76 15.72
C GLU A 209 -17.52 18.60 16.70
N TYR A 210 -16.45 17.99 17.23
CA TYR A 210 -16.51 16.99 18.30
C TYR A 210 -16.84 17.63 19.66
N THR A 211 -16.32 18.82 19.98
CA THR A 211 -16.64 19.55 21.21
C THR A 211 -18.01 20.22 21.19
N ASN A 212 -18.55 20.55 20.01
CA ASN A 212 -19.86 21.20 19.86
C ASN A 212 -20.99 20.22 19.47
N SER A 213 -20.72 18.92 19.39
CA SER A 213 -21.77 17.91 19.17
C SER A 213 -22.60 17.74 20.46
N PRO A 214 -23.94 17.85 20.42
CA PRO A 214 -24.79 17.78 21.61
C PRO A 214 -24.91 16.37 22.23
N TYR A 215 -24.00 15.45 21.90
CA TYR A 215 -24.01 14.06 22.35
C TYR A 215 -23.14 13.77 23.58
N HIS A 216 -22.75 14.80 24.34
CA HIS A 216 -22.05 14.63 25.62
C HIS A 216 -22.95 14.17 26.79
N SER A 217 -24.18 13.71 26.52
CA SER A 217 -25.10 13.20 27.55
C SER A 217 -25.06 11.68 27.74
N THR A 218 -24.18 10.92 27.08
CA THR A 218 -24.10 9.46 27.28
C THR A 218 -23.58 9.04 28.66
N GLN A 219 -22.87 9.92 29.39
CA GLN A 219 -22.58 9.69 30.83
C GLN A 219 -23.82 9.85 31.72
N SER A 220 -24.82 10.64 31.30
CA SER A 220 -26.13 10.71 31.98
C SER A 220 -27.05 9.54 31.62
N LEU A 221 -26.85 8.92 30.45
CA LEU A 221 -27.66 7.77 30.04
C LEU A 221 -27.20 6.46 30.71
N ILE A 222 -25.92 6.34 31.04
CA ILE A 222 -25.39 5.21 31.83
C ILE A 222 -25.84 5.32 33.29
N SER A 223 -25.97 6.54 33.85
CA SER A 223 -26.57 6.73 35.18
C SER A 223 -28.11 6.58 35.21
N LEU A 224 -28.78 6.73 34.06
CA LEU A 224 -30.22 6.44 33.90
C LEU A 224 -30.50 4.94 33.66
N ILE A 225 -29.55 4.17 33.14
CA ILE A 225 -29.68 2.71 32.95
C ILE A 225 -29.21 1.94 34.20
N SER A 226 -28.38 2.53 35.05
CA SER A 226 -28.15 2.05 36.41
C SER A 226 -29.32 2.42 37.33
N ALA A 227 -30.51 1.91 37.03
CA ALA A 227 -31.58 1.90 38.02
C ALA A 227 -31.07 1.12 39.25
N PRO A 228 -31.24 1.63 40.48
CA PRO A 228 -30.87 0.89 41.68
C PRO A 228 -31.63 -0.44 41.64
N LYS A 229 -30.92 -1.55 41.84
CA LYS A 229 -31.53 -2.83 42.18
C LYS A 229 -32.20 -2.66 43.53
N ASN A 230 -33.40 -2.08 43.52
CA ASN A 230 -34.24 -2.03 44.70
C ASN A 230 -34.60 -3.49 45.01
N PRO A 231 -34.24 -4.02 46.19
CA PRO A 231 -34.72 -5.33 46.60
C PRO A 231 -36.25 -5.22 46.66
N ARG A 232 -36.94 -5.95 45.76
CA ARG A 232 -38.40 -6.00 45.81
C ARG A 232 -38.81 -6.41 47.23
N PRO A 233 -39.70 -5.66 47.89
CA PRO A 233 -40.21 -6.09 49.19
C PRO A 233 -40.87 -7.46 49.01
N LYS A 234 -40.44 -8.42 49.83
CA LYS A 234 -41.15 -9.70 49.99
C LYS A 234 -42.50 -9.38 50.62
N GLY A 235 -43.54 -9.29 49.80
CA GLY A 235 -44.91 -9.10 50.25
C GLY A 235 -45.69 -8.30 49.24
N TRP A 236 -46.99 -8.63 49.09
CA TRP A 236 -47.95 -7.92 48.23
C TRP A 236 -47.91 -8.29 46.75
N ALA A 237 -48.16 -9.57 46.48
CA ALA A 237 -49.03 -9.97 45.38
C ALA A 237 -49.76 -11.27 45.74
N LEU A 238 -50.68 -11.20 46.71
CA LEU A 238 -51.88 -12.03 46.65
C LEU A 238 -52.69 -11.56 45.45
N ARG A 239 -52.24 -11.92 44.24
CA ARG A 239 -53.15 -12.00 43.11
C ARG A 239 -54.15 -13.06 43.50
N SER A 240 -55.43 -12.68 43.59
CA SER A 240 -56.51 -13.65 43.56
C SER A 240 -56.24 -14.56 42.37
N THR A 241 -55.84 -15.80 42.62
CA THR A 241 -56.02 -16.87 41.66
C THR A 241 -57.52 -17.03 41.54
N LYS A 242 -58.14 -16.19 40.70
CA LYS A 242 -59.44 -16.50 40.11
C LYS A 242 -59.22 -17.90 39.57
N LYS A 243 -59.82 -18.90 40.22
CA LYS A 243 -59.70 -20.30 39.83
C LYS A 243 -60.09 -20.33 38.36
N THR A 244 -59.12 -20.34 37.44
CA THR A 244 -59.35 -20.78 36.08
C THR A 244 -59.89 -22.18 36.27
N GLY A 245 -61.19 -22.35 36.05
CA GLY A 245 -61.84 -23.65 36.19
C GLY A 245 -60.95 -24.68 35.53
N ARG A 246 -60.61 -25.75 36.27
CA ARG A 246 -59.92 -26.89 35.68
C ARG A 246 -60.81 -27.38 34.55
N TYR A 247 -60.51 -26.97 33.32
CA TYR A 247 -61.09 -27.59 32.15
C TYR A 247 -60.73 -29.06 32.19
N ASP A 248 -61.65 -29.90 31.74
CA ASP A 248 -61.37 -31.32 31.60
C ASP A 248 -60.12 -31.49 30.70
N PRO A 249 -59.13 -32.31 31.11
CA PRO A 249 -57.89 -32.47 30.37
C PRO A 249 -58.11 -32.97 28.94
N VAL A 250 -59.19 -33.72 28.67
CA VAL A 250 -59.54 -34.23 27.34
C VAL A 250 -60.00 -33.08 26.44
N ALA A 251 -60.92 -32.25 26.92
CA ALA A 251 -61.40 -31.08 26.18
C ALA A 251 -60.29 -30.04 25.94
N ARG A 252 -59.41 -29.83 26.94
CA ARG A 252 -58.26 -28.95 26.81
C ARG A 252 -57.27 -29.44 25.76
N LYS A 253 -56.95 -30.74 25.76
CA LYS A 253 -56.04 -31.34 24.79
C LYS A 253 -56.57 -31.21 23.37
N LEU A 254 -57.87 -31.39 23.16
CA LEU A 254 -58.50 -31.19 21.86
C LEU A 254 -58.29 -29.75 21.33
N VAL A 255 -58.51 -28.73 22.17
CA VAL A 255 -58.30 -27.33 21.78
C VAL A 255 -56.82 -27.03 21.51
N ASP A 256 -55.90 -27.59 22.30
CA ASP A 256 -54.46 -27.42 22.10
C ASP A 256 -53.99 -28.10 20.78
N ASP A 257 -54.51 -29.30 20.46
CA ASP A 257 -54.20 -30.05 19.23
C ASP A 257 -54.77 -29.35 17.98
N LEU A 258 -56.01 -28.87 18.05
CA LEU A 258 -56.62 -28.06 16.99
C LEU A 258 -55.85 -26.75 16.80
N PHE A 259 -55.46 -26.09 17.89
CA PHE A 259 -54.64 -24.88 17.79
C PHE A 259 -53.34 -25.12 17.03
N GLU A 260 -52.58 -26.16 17.35
CA GLU A 260 -51.36 -26.48 16.60
C GLU A 260 -51.64 -26.84 15.14
N GLN A 261 -52.69 -27.63 14.87
CA GLN A 261 -53.06 -28.02 13.50
C GLN A 261 -53.46 -26.81 12.62
N TYR A 262 -54.25 -25.88 13.15
CA TYR A 262 -54.64 -24.68 12.39
C TYR A 262 -53.46 -23.73 12.22
N PHE A 263 -52.61 -23.60 13.25
CA PHE A 263 -51.43 -22.75 13.21
C PHE A 263 -50.37 -23.28 12.22
N SER A 264 -50.14 -24.60 12.15
CA SER A 264 -49.23 -25.21 11.18
C SER A 264 -49.72 -25.05 9.73
N ASN A 265 -51.04 -24.99 9.54
CA ASN A 265 -51.69 -24.86 8.24
C ASN A 265 -51.96 -23.39 7.83
N GLY A 266 -51.55 -22.41 8.64
CA GLY A 266 -51.77 -20.98 8.37
C GLY A 266 -53.24 -20.55 8.35
N LYS A 267 -54.15 -21.35 8.93
CA LYS A 267 -55.58 -21.06 8.97
C LYS A 267 -55.94 -20.34 10.26
N LYS A 268 -56.88 -19.39 10.17
CA LYS A 268 -57.42 -18.69 11.34
C LYS A 268 -58.36 -19.65 12.10
N LEU A 269 -57.97 -20.02 13.30
CA LEU A 269 -58.77 -20.86 14.19
C LEU A 269 -60.06 -20.12 14.57
N ARG A 270 -61.21 -20.78 14.42
CA ARG A 270 -62.53 -20.22 14.76
C ARG A 270 -63.12 -20.98 15.96
N PRO A 271 -63.41 -20.32 17.09
CA PRO A 271 -63.85 -21.03 18.31
C PRO A 271 -65.18 -21.79 18.14
N ASP A 272 -66.03 -21.39 17.19
CA ASP A 272 -67.26 -22.05 16.79
C ASP A 272 -67.02 -23.41 16.12
N GLU A 273 -65.96 -23.53 15.31
CA GLU A 273 -65.57 -24.82 14.71
C GLU A 273 -65.04 -25.78 15.77
N ASP A 274 -64.27 -25.28 16.74
CA ASP A 274 -63.73 -26.07 17.85
C ASP A 274 -64.84 -26.55 18.78
N GLU A 275 -65.83 -25.69 19.08
CA GLU A 275 -67.00 -26.07 19.86
C GLU A 275 -67.82 -27.15 19.13
N LYS A 276 -68.01 -27.00 17.81
CA LYS A 276 -68.70 -28.00 16.98
C LYS A 276 -67.98 -29.35 17.01
N ARG A 277 -66.66 -29.37 16.77
CA ARG A 277 -65.85 -30.60 16.82
C ARG A 277 -65.84 -31.24 18.21
N MET A 278 -65.89 -30.43 19.26
CA MET A 278 -65.99 -30.92 20.64
C MET A 278 -67.36 -31.54 20.94
N ARG A 279 -68.42 -31.07 20.29
CA ARG A 279 -69.78 -31.66 20.38
C ARG A 279 -69.93 -32.95 19.57
N GLU A 280 -69.23 -33.07 18.44
CA GLU A 280 -69.19 -34.25 17.57
C GLU A 280 -68.42 -35.44 18.18
N ARG A 281 -67.61 -35.17 19.21
CA ARG A 281 -66.85 -36.17 19.95
C ARG A 281 -67.68 -36.85 21.03
N ASN A 282 -67.90 -38.15 20.88
CA ASN A 282 -68.60 -38.99 21.87
C ASN A 282 -67.74 -39.30 23.12
N ASP A 283 -66.43 -39.10 23.02
CA ASP A 283 -65.45 -39.25 24.10
C ASP A 283 -65.45 -38.09 25.11
N ILE A 284 -66.19 -37.01 24.84
CA ILE A 284 -66.29 -35.83 25.72
C ILE A 284 -67.73 -35.69 26.21
N LEU A 285 -67.96 -35.99 27.49
CA LEU A 285 -69.27 -35.87 28.11
C LEU A 285 -69.77 -34.41 28.04
N PRO A 286 -71.09 -34.15 27.96
CA PRO A 286 -71.62 -32.79 27.92
C PRO A 286 -71.12 -31.88 29.05
N ALA A 287 -70.91 -32.42 30.25
CA ALA A 287 -70.39 -31.70 31.40
C ALA A 287 -68.89 -31.35 31.30
N GLN A 288 -68.14 -31.99 30.41
CA GLN A 288 -66.71 -31.78 30.17
C GLN A 288 -66.43 -30.81 29.02
N ARG A 289 -67.46 -30.43 28.24
CA ARG A 289 -67.31 -29.56 27.07
C ARG A 289 -66.96 -28.14 27.50
N MET A 290 -65.99 -27.55 26.82
CA MET A 290 -65.68 -26.13 26.95
C MET A 290 -66.70 -25.32 26.16
N THR A 291 -67.21 -24.25 26.76
CA THR A 291 -68.07 -23.30 26.06
C THR A 291 -67.27 -22.44 25.07
N PHE A 292 -67.95 -21.83 24.10
CA PHE A 292 -67.34 -20.87 23.17
C PHE A 292 -66.38 -19.88 23.83
N ASP A 293 -66.80 -19.25 24.94
CA ASP A 293 -65.99 -18.28 25.67
C ASP A 293 -64.75 -18.89 26.32
N GLN A 294 -64.86 -20.11 26.82
CA GLN A 294 -63.76 -20.85 27.41
C GLN A 294 -62.73 -21.24 26.34
N ILE A 295 -63.20 -21.66 25.16
CA ILE A 295 -62.36 -21.96 24.00
C ILE A 295 -61.64 -20.68 23.52
N ARG A 296 -62.38 -19.58 23.34
CA ARG A 296 -61.82 -18.27 22.97
C ARG A 296 -60.72 -17.79 23.93
N ASN A 297 -60.95 -17.92 25.23
CA ASN A 297 -59.96 -17.57 26.28
C ASN A 297 -58.73 -18.48 26.24
N ARG A 298 -58.90 -19.77 25.93
CA ARG A 298 -57.78 -20.71 25.79
C ARG A 298 -56.92 -20.37 24.57
N ILE A 299 -57.54 -20.14 23.42
CA ILE A 299 -56.85 -19.77 22.17
C ILE A 299 -56.04 -18.48 22.33
N THR A 300 -56.63 -17.45 22.94
CA THR A 300 -55.92 -16.18 23.22
C THR A 300 -54.72 -16.38 24.14
N THR A 301 -54.83 -17.26 25.14
CA THR A 301 -53.70 -17.62 26.02
C THR A 301 -52.58 -18.33 25.25
N LEU A 302 -52.92 -19.28 24.37
CA LEU A 302 -51.95 -19.99 23.53
C LEU A 302 -51.25 -19.05 22.54
N LEU A 303 -51.98 -18.12 21.92
CA LEU A 303 -51.40 -17.08 21.05
C LEU A 303 -50.43 -16.18 21.81
N SER A 304 -50.78 -15.78 23.03
CA SER A 304 -49.90 -15.00 23.91
C SER A 304 -48.61 -15.76 24.23
N GLN A 305 -48.70 -17.04 24.60
CA GLN A 305 -47.55 -17.88 24.91
C GLN A 305 -46.64 -18.10 23.69
N LYS A 306 -47.22 -18.33 22.51
CA LYS A 306 -46.46 -18.53 21.26
C LYS A 306 -45.78 -17.25 20.80
N LYS A 307 -46.45 -16.09 20.90
CA LYS A 307 -45.83 -14.77 20.68
C LYS A 307 -44.68 -14.50 21.65
N GLU A 308 -44.84 -14.85 22.93
CA GLU A 308 -43.78 -14.70 23.94
C GLU A 308 -42.58 -15.63 23.65
N HIS A 309 -42.83 -16.87 23.23
CA HIS A 309 -41.78 -17.81 22.83
C HIS A 309 -41.00 -17.30 21.60
N GLN A 310 -41.71 -16.83 20.57
CA GLN A 310 -41.09 -16.20 19.39
C GLN A 310 -40.30 -14.94 19.76
N ARG A 311 -40.82 -14.09 20.65
CA ARG A 311 -40.09 -12.93 21.18
C ARG A 311 -38.81 -13.34 21.92
N LYS A 312 -38.84 -14.45 22.68
CA LYS A 312 -37.65 -14.99 23.37
C LYS A 312 -36.63 -15.59 22.41
N GLU A 313 -37.04 -16.31 21.38
CA GLU A 313 -36.12 -16.83 20.37
C GLU A 313 -35.49 -15.71 19.54
N HIS A 314 -36.29 -14.73 19.10
CA HIS A 314 -35.81 -13.59 18.35
C HIS A 314 -34.92 -12.68 19.22
N GLY A 315 -35.29 -12.48 20.48
CA GLY A 315 -34.49 -11.78 21.49
C GLY A 315 -33.19 -12.51 21.82
N ASN A 316 -33.17 -13.84 21.86
CA ASN A 316 -31.94 -14.62 22.07
C ASN A 316 -31.01 -14.62 20.86
N ARG A 317 -31.55 -14.56 19.63
CA ARG A 317 -30.72 -14.30 18.43
C ARG A 317 -30.13 -12.90 18.49
N GLN A 318 -30.93 -11.89 18.81
CA GLN A 318 -30.48 -10.51 18.92
C GLN A 318 -29.45 -10.31 20.04
N ARG A 319 -29.63 -10.96 21.20
CA ARG A 319 -28.62 -10.99 22.28
C ARG A 319 -27.33 -11.66 21.84
N ARG A 320 -27.37 -12.68 20.99
CA ARG A 320 -26.15 -13.28 20.42
C ARG A 320 -25.44 -12.31 19.47
N TYR A 321 -26.16 -11.53 18.67
CA TYR A 321 -25.58 -10.48 17.82
C TYR A 321 -24.98 -9.34 18.64
N VAL A 322 -25.74 -8.80 19.60
CA VAL A 322 -25.27 -7.73 20.49
C VAL A 322 -24.09 -8.22 21.32
N LYS A 323 -24.13 -9.45 21.85
CA LYS A 323 -23.00 -10.02 22.58
C LYS A 323 -21.77 -10.21 21.69
N LEU A 324 -21.93 -10.64 20.43
CA LEU A 324 -20.79 -10.77 19.51
C LEU A 324 -20.18 -9.41 19.15
N ILE A 325 -21.02 -8.37 19.02
CA ILE A 325 -20.58 -7.00 18.76
C ILE A 325 -19.93 -6.39 20.00
N ASP A 326 -20.51 -6.59 21.19
CA ASP A 326 -19.96 -6.16 22.47
C ASP A 326 -18.68 -6.90 22.81
N ASP A 327 -18.58 -8.19 22.51
CA ASP A 327 -17.36 -8.98 22.69
C ASP A 327 -16.32 -8.51 21.65
N PHE A 328 -16.69 -8.20 20.41
CA PHE A 328 -15.77 -7.60 19.43
C PHE A 328 -15.32 -6.18 19.81
N GLU A 329 -16.22 -5.34 20.34
CA GLU A 329 -15.87 -4.00 20.83
C GLU A 329 -15.06 -4.07 22.13
N ARG A 330 -15.30 -5.07 22.99
CA ARG A 330 -14.53 -5.35 24.20
C ARG A 330 -13.16 -5.91 23.85
N ASP A 331 -13.04 -6.86 22.93
CA ASP A 331 -11.76 -7.38 22.44
C ASP A 331 -10.93 -6.23 21.84
N LEU A 332 -11.56 -5.35 21.06
CA LEU A 332 -10.91 -4.14 20.53
C LEU A 332 -10.53 -3.09 21.62
N ALA A 333 -11.12 -3.17 22.82
CA ALA A 333 -10.85 -2.26 23.94
C ALA A 333 -9.90 -2.88 24.99
N GLU A 334 -9.95 -4.19 25.21
CA GLU A 334 -9.13 -4.98 26.13
C GLU A 334 -7.78 -5.40 25.50
N GLU A 335 -7.65 -5.48 24.17
CA GLU A 335 -6.34 -5.62 23.48
C GLU A 335 -5.43 -4.37 23.59
N GLY A 336 -5.67 -3.52 24.59
CA GLY A 336 -4.68 -2.64 25.20
C GLY A 336 -3.64 -3.42 26.02
N ILE A 337 -2.92 -4.34 25.38
CA ILE A 337 -1.61 -4.95 25.74
C ILE A 337 -1.38 -5.21 27.25
N SER A 338 -1.49 -6.48 27.66
CA SER A 338 -0.72 -6.99 28.81
C SER A 338 0.72 -7.25 28.36
N LEU A 339 1.70 -6.96 29.22
CA LEU A 339 3.13 -6.96 28.87
C LEU A 339 3.72 -8.38 28.73
N ASP A 340 3.00 -9.40 29.20
CA ASP A 340 3.55 -10.73 29.43
C ASP A 340 3.50 -11.65 28.17
N ASP A 341 2.64 -11.36 27.19
CA ASP A 341 2.58 -12.11 25.91
C ASP A 341 3.72 -11.75 24.93
N ILE A 342 4.52 -10.72 25.25
CA ILE A 342 5.58 -10.22 24.38
C ILE A 342 6.85 -11.06 24.49
N GLU A 343 7.13 -11.74 25.61
CA GLU A 343 8.36 -12.54 25.78
C GLU A 343 8.33 -13.86 24.99
N GLU A 344 7.17 -14.50 24.79
CA GLU A 344 7.07 -15.76 24.03
C GLU A 344 7.07 -15.53 22.50
N GLU A 345 6.76 -14.31 22.03
CA GLU A 345 6.70 -13.95 20.60
C GLU A 345 8.07 -13.62 19.94
N ILE A 346 9.17 -13.50 20.72
CA ILE A 346 10.50 -13.11 20.20
C ILE A 346 11.33 -14.33 19.75
N ALA A 347 10.98 -15.54 20.18
CA ALA A 347 11.68 -16.78 19.82
C ALA A 347 11.92 -17.01 18.31
N PRO A 348 10.97 -16.75 17.38
CA PRO A 348 11.21 -16.95 15.94
C PRO A 348 12.14 -15.91 15.30
N PHE A 349 12.32 -14.72 15.88
CA PHE A 349 13.28 -13.73 15.38
C PHE A 349 14.73 -14.23 15.53
N TYR A 350 15.05 -14.90 16.65
CA TYR A 350 16.38 -15.47 16.87
C TYR A 350 16.71 -16.63 15.90
N CYS A 351 15.73 -17.42 15.46
CA CYS A 351 15.94 -18.50 14.49
C CYS A 351 16.30 -18.00 13.08
N PHE A 352 15.84 -16.81 12.67
CA PHE A 352 16.17 -16.25 11.36
C PHE A 352 17.55 -15.57 11.34
N PHE A 353 17.95 -14.96 12.46
CA PHE A 353 19.28 -14.36 12.61
C PHE A 353 20.36 -15.41 12.88
N SER A 354 20.10 -16.47 13.66
CA SER A 354 21.13 -17.42 14.11
C SER A 354 21.98 -18.04 12.98
N PRO A 355 21.44 -18.58 11.87
CA PRO A 355 22.26 -19.16 10.81
C PRO A 355 23.04 -18.10 10.02
N LEU A 356 22.45 -16.92 9.80
CA LEU A 356 23.06 -15.83 9.05
C LEU A 356 24.18 -15.17 9.86
N THR A 357 23.94 -14.93 11.15
CA THR A 357 24.92 -14.43 12.10
C THR A 357 26.03 -15.47 12.31
N PHE A 358 25.73 -16.77 12.33
CA PHE A 358 26.73 -17.83 12.41
C PHE A 358 27.60 -17.92 11.14
N LEU A 359 27.02 -17.76 9.94
CA LEU A 359 27.77 -17.71 8.68
C LEU A 359 28.66 -16.45 8.60
N ILE A 360 28.17 -15.32 9.11
CA ILE A 360 28.91 -14.05 9.19
C ILE A 360 30.05 -14.15 10.22
N LEU A 361 29.80 -14.70 11.42
CA LEU A 361 30.80 -14.85 12.48
C LEU A 361 31.85 -15.92 12.18
N THR A 362 31.52 -16.97 11.40
CA THR A 362 32.49 -17.99 11.00
C THR A 362 33.42 -17.52 9.88
N LYS A 363 33.00 -16.54 9.06
CA LYS A 363 33.85 -15.87 8.04
C LYS A 363 34.58 -14.65 8.59
N LEU A 364 33.99 -13.92 9.54
CA LEU A 364 34.62 -12.85 10.30
C LEU A 364 35.29 -13.44 11.53
N GLY A 365 36.44 -14.10 11.35
CA GLY A 365 37.32 -14.43 12.48
C GLY A 365 37.59 -13.19 13.35
N PRO A 366 38.01 -13.36 14.63
CA PRO A 366 38.17 -12.24 15.56
C PRO A 366 39.02 -11.16 14.92
N PHE A 367 38.45 -9.96 14.80
CA PHE A 367 39.04 -8.73 14.29
C PHE A 367 40.35 -8.44 15.05
N ARG A 368 41.43 -9.12 14.65
CA ARG A 368 42.74 -8.99 15.27
C ARG A 368 43.35 -7.71 14.73
N ARG A 369 43.46 -6.73 15.63
CA ARG A 369 44.22 -5.49 15.54
C ARG A 369 45.38 -5.61 14.55
N MET A 370 45.22 -5.01 13.36
CA MET A 370 46.29 -4.84 12.38
C MET A 370 47.19 -3.69 12.84
N ASP A 371 48.11 -4.00 13.75
CA ASP A 371 49.27 -3.17 13.99
C ASP A 371 50.50 -3.95 13.47
N HIS A 372 51.34 -3.24 12.70
CA HIS A 372 52.67 -3.64 12.21
C HIS A 372 52.76 -4.70 11.10
N VAL A 373 52.72 -4.23 9.84
CA VAL A 373 53.68 -4.68 8.82
C VAL A 373 54.31 -3.45 8.17
N LYS A 374 55.48 -3.08 8.67
CA LYS A 374 56.39 -2.12 8.06
C LYS A 374 57.48 -2.94 7.33
N ASN A 375 57.79 -2.52 6.12
CA ASN A 375 58.96 -2.88 5.31
C ASN A 375 59.00 -4.30 4.73
N ILE A 376 58.49 -4.46 3.51
CA ILE A 376 59.14 -5.32 2.52
C ILE A 376 59.36 -4.53 1.24
N THR A 377 60.63 -4.58 0.86
CA THR A 377 61.38 -4.04 -0.26
C THR A 377 60.69 -4.12 -1.62
N ALA A 378 60.79 -3.00 -2.33
CA ALA A 378 60.40 -2.80 -3.71
C ALA A 378 61.14 -3.72 -4.68
N HIS A 379 60.39 -4.48 -5.48
CA HIS A 379 60.83 -4.96 -6.78
C HIS A 379 60.14 -4.10 -7.86
N ASN A 380 60.95 -3.25 -8.50
CA ASN A 380 60.57 -2.30 -9.54
C ASN A 380 60.35 -2.99 -10.89
N SER A 381 59.14 -3.46 -11.20
CA SER A 381 58.74 -3.78 -12.59
C SER A 381 57.23 -3.73 -12.90
N LYS A 382 56.41 -3.04 -12.10
CA LYS A 382 54.95 -2.87 -12.37
C LYS A 382 54.40 -1.46 -12.09
N ALA A 383 55.24 -0.43 -12.14
CA ALA A 383 54.82 0.95 -11.82
C ALA A 383 53.96 1.64 -12.90
N GLN A 384 53.76 1.02 -14.07
CA GLN A 384 53.04 1.64 -15.21
C GLN A 384 51.56 1.22 -15.33
N ASP A 385 51.09 0.31 -14.47
CA ASP A 385 49.68 -0.16 -14.42
C ASP A 385 48.91 0.45 -13.23
N MET A 386 49.57 1.23 -12.36
CA MET A 386 48.96 1.85 -11.18
C MET A 386 48.36 3.25 -11.44
N THR A 387 48.70 3.90 -12.54
CA THR A 387 48.20 5.26 -12.85
C THR A 387 46.74 5.23 -13.30
N ASP A 388 46.31 4.14 -13.93
CA ASP A 388 44.95 4.05 -14.50
C ASP A 388 43.88 3.83 -13.42
N ASP A 389 44.21 3.12 -12.33
CA ASP A 389 43.26 2.85 -11.25
C ASP A 389 42.84 4.10 -10.45
N CYS A 390 43.70 5.13 -10.37
CA CYS A 390 43.32 6.37 -9.69
C CYS A 390 42.36 7.25 -10.52
N THR A 391 42.36 7.13 -11.85
CA THR A 391 41.49 7.94 -12.72
C THR A 391 40.01 7.72 -12.42
N LEU A 392 39.60 6.45 -12.25
CA LEU A 392 38.23 6.08 -11.89
C LEU A 392 37.82 6.61 -10.51
N SER A 393 38.69 6.51 -9.51
CA SER A 393 38.41 7.03 -8.17
C SER A 393 38.22 8.54 -8.19
N THR A 394 39.06 9.27 -8.92
CA THR A 394 38.95 10.73 -9.04
C THR A 394 37.60 11.10 -9.66
N GLU A 395 37.19 10.43 -10.73
CA GLU A 395 35.89 10.69 -11.38
C GLU A 395 34.69 10.37 -10.47
N LEU A 396 34.73 9.26 -9.73
CA LEU A 396 33.69 8.91 -8.75
C LEU A 396 33.69 9.83 -7.52
N TYR A 397 34.86 10.31 -7.13
CA TYR A 397 35.05 11.26 -6.03
C TYR A 397 34.49 12.64 -6.40
N ASP A 398 34.69 13.12 -7.62
CA ASP A 398 34.18 14.42 -8.03
C ASP A 398 32.69 14.39 -8.43
N SER A 399 32.11 13.20 -8.59
CA SER A 399 30.68 13.04 -8.92
C SER A 399 29.74 13.47 -7.79
N ILE A 400 29.21 14.70 -7.88
CA ILE A 400 28.16 15.25 -7.00
C ILE A 400 26.89 14.39 -7.04
N LEU A 401 26.54 13.85 -8.22
CA LEU A 401 25.35 13.03 -8.39
C LEU A 401 25.45 11.74 -7.58
N LEU A 402 26.60 11.06 -7.61
CA LEU A 402 26.81 9.83 -6.83
C LEU A 402 26.63 10.10 -5.34
N GLN A 403 27.21 11.19 -4.82
CA GLN A 403 27.07 11.51 -3.40
C GLN A 403 25.65 11.87 -3.00
N SER A 404 24.95 12.61 -3.85
CA SER A 404 23.53 12.93 -3.63
C SER A 404 22.71 11.65 -3.51
N VAL A 405 22.94 10.68 -4.42
CA VAL A 405 22.27 9.37 -4.38
C VAL A 405 22.61 8.61 -3.08
N ARG A 406 23.88 8.61 -2.64
CA ARG A 406 24.29 7.95 -1.39
C ARG A 406 23.58 8.53 -0.17
N TRP A 407 23.54 9.85 -0.02
CA TRP A 407 22.85 10.52 1.09
C TRP A 407 21.34 10.27 1.09
N ILE A 408 20.72 10.26 -0.09
CA ILE A 408 19.32 9.90 -0.24
C ILE A 408 19.11 8.45 0.21
N GLN A 409 19.95 7.50 -0.23
CA GLN A 409 19.85 6.09 0.17
C GLN A 409 20.04 5.90 1.68
N ILE A 410 20.98 6.60 2.31
CA ILE A 410 21.17 6.59 3.78
C ILE A 410 19.89 7.08 4.49
N THR A 411 19.34 8.21 4.05
CA THR A 411 18.12 8.79 4.64
C THR A 411 16.92 7.88 4.47
N VAL A 412 16.75 7.28 3.29
CA VAL A 412 15.66 6.35 2.97
C VAL A 412 15.76 5.06 3.77
N THR A 413 16.96 4.48 3.90
CA THR A 413 17.17 3.24 4.68
C THR A 413 16.93 3.47 6.18
N LEU A 414 17.42 4.59 6.74
CA LEU A 414 17.14 4.95 8.13
C LEU A 414 15.64 5.15 8.38
N SER A 415 14.96 5.88 7.49
CA SER A 415 13.51 6.11 7.56
C SER A 415 12.72 4.81 7.46
N SER A 416 13.14 3.90 6.58
CA SER A 416 12.53 2.58 6.41
C SER A 416 12.64 1.75 7.69
N ILE A 417 13.81 1.71 8.33
CA ILE A 417 14.01 1.00 9.60
C ILE A 417 13.10 1.59 10.69
N LEU A 418 13.09 2.91 10.86
CA LEU A 418 12.27 3.58 11.87
C LEU A 418 10.77 3.32 11.67
N ILE A 419 10.26 3.44 10.44
CA ILE A 419 8.85 3.19 10.12
C ILE A 419 8.50 1.72 10.33
N THR A 420 9.40 0.81 9.99
CA THR A 420 9.18 -0.63 10.14
C THR A 420 9.10 -1.03 11.61
N ILE A 421 10.03 -0.54 12.44
CA ILE A 421 10.02 -0.72 13.90
C ILE A 421 8.72 -0.14 14.47
N TYR A 422 8.41 1.12 14.14
CA TYR A 422 7.19 1.79 14.60
C TYR A 422 5.91 1.01 14.25
N THR A 423 5.82 0.51 13.01
CA THR A 423 4.62 -0.20 12.52
C THR A 423 4.52 -1.59 13.14
N SER A 424 5.64 -2.30 13.27
CA SER A 424 5.69 -3.64 13.88
C SER A 424 5.25 -3.62 15.34
N PHE A 425 5.82 -2.72 16.16
CA PHE A 425 5.53 -2.69 17.60
C PHE A 425 4.18 -2.06 17.96
N LEU A 426 3.76 -0.99 17.27
CA LEU A 426 2.61 -0.19 17.73
C LEU A 426 1.31 -0.43 16.97
N HIS A 427 1.39 -0.92 15.73
CA HIS A 427 0.21 -1.03 14.86
C HIS A 427 -0.12 -2.46 14.50
N LEU A 428 0.87 -3.34 14.35
CA LEU A 428 0.62 -4.69 13.84
C LEU A 428 -0.21 -5.56 14.78
N SER A 429 0.03 -5.49 16.09
CA SER A 429 -0.77 -6.19 17.12
C SER A 429 -2.23 -5.75 17.15
N ARG A 430 -2.53 -4.52 16.68
CA ARG A 430 -3.88 -3.93 16.68
C ARG A 430 -4.65 -4.18 15.37
N THR A 431 -4.14 -5.06 14.51
CA THR A 431 -4.77 -5.37 13.22
C THR A 431 -5.66 -6.60 13.32
N ILE A 432 -6.75 -6.61 12.55
CA ILE A 432 -7.70 -7.74 12.47
C ILE A 432 -7.20 -8.80 11.47
N PHE A 433 -5.88 -8.91 11.31
CA PHE A 433 -5.32 -9.91 10.42
C PHE A 433 -5.26 -11.25 11.15
N ASP A 434 -5.47 -12.33 10.41
CA ASP A 434 -5.26 -13.68 10.96
C ASP A 434 -3.80 -13.82 11.42
N SER A 435 -3.56 -14.58 12.48
CA SER A 435 -2.23 -14.73 13.10
C SER A 435 -1.14 -15.11 12.09
N PHE A 436 -1.46 -15.94 11.09
CA PHE A 436 -0.53 -16.30 10.02
C PHE A 436 -0.13 -15.09 9.17
N THR A 437 -1.09 -14.24 8.82
CA THR A 437 -0.85 -13.04 8.01
C THR A 437 0.01 -12.03 8.79
N ILE A 438 -0.24 -11.87 10.09
CA ILE A 438 0.60 -11.08 10.98
C ILE A 438 2.04 -11.60 10.96
N TRP A 439 2.22 -12.92 11.02
CA TRP A 439 3.54 -13.54 11.00
C TRP A 439 4.30 -13.28 9.69
N PHE A 440 3.63 -13.39 8.53
CA PHE A 440 4.24 -13.01 7.24
C PHE A 440 4.61 -11.52 7.16
N ILE A 441 3.78 -10.63 7.72
CA ILE A 441 4.11 -9.20 7.77
C ILE A 441 5.33 -8.96 8.67
N LYS A 442 5.42 -9.60 9.84
CA LYS A 442 6.60 -9.52 10.73
C LYS A 442 7.86 -9.96 9.99
N ILE A 443 7.80 -11.04 9.22
CA ILE A 443 8.93 -11.54 8.42
C ILE A 443 9.28 -10.59 7.28
N LEU A 444 8.29 -10.06 6.56
CA LEU A 444 8.51 -9.04 5.52
C LEU A 444 9.23 -7.83 6.10
N PHE A 445 8.82 -7.36 7.27
CA PHE A 445 9.42 -6.25 7.99
C PHE A 445 10.85 -6.57 8.46
N SER A 446 11.09 -7.78 8.97
CA SER A 446 12.44 -8.24 9.30
C SER A 446 13.36 -8.22 8.07
N VAL A 447 12.87 -8.68 6.93
CA VAL A 447 13.59 -8.66 5.64
C VAL A 447 13.89 -7.23 5.19
N ILE A 448 12.94 -6.30 5.34
CA ILE A 448 13.16 -4.86 5.08
C ILE A 448 14.28 -4.31 5.96
N VAL A 449 14.27 -4.62 7.26
CA VAL A 449 15.30 -4.16 8.20
C VAL A 449 16.68 -4.70 7.82
N VAL A 450 16.80 -5.99 7.52
CA VAL A 450 18.08 -6.61 7.09
C VAL A 450 18.59 -5.97 5.81
N TYR A 451 17.71 -5.77 4.82
CA TYR A 451 18.06 -5.11 3.55
C TYR A 451 18.53 -3.67 3.78
N SER A 452 17.74 -2.87 4.50
CA SER A 452 18.04 -1.46 4.78
C SER A 452 19.29 -1.29 5.63
N PHE A 453 19.52 -2.16 6.61
CA PHE A 453 20.73 -2.14 7.44
C PHE A 453 21.98 -2.45 6.62
N GLY A 454 21.97 -3.55 5.85
CA GLY A 454 23.11 -3.95 5.04
C GLY A 454 23.47 -2.88 4.00
N LEU A 455 22.47 -2.32 3.32
CA LEU A 455 22.70 -1.23 2.38
C LEU A 455 23.17 0.05 3.09
N GLY A 456 22.50 0.47 4.16
CA GLY A 456 22.83 1.69 4.92
C GLY A 456 24.28 1.67 5.42
N LEU A 457 24.74 0.55 5.99
CA LEU A 457 26.11 0.38 6.45
C LEU A 457 27.12 0.57 5.31
N THR A 458 26.87 -0.04 4.14
CA THR A 458 27.78 0.13 2.99
C THR A 458 27.80 1.56 2.45
N GLN A 459 26.67 2.26 2.44
CA GLN A 459 26.63 3.67 2.00
C GLN A 459 27.33 4.59 3.00
N VAL A 460 27.14 4.38 4.30
CA VAL A 460 27.86 5.13 5.35
C VAL A 460 29.36 4.90 5.22
N ALA A 461 29.80 3.65 5.06
CA ALA A 461 31.22 3.35 4.87
C ALA A 461 31.83 4.07 3.64
N HIS A 462 31.10 4.11 2.53
CA HIS A 462 31.52 4.86 1.34
C HIS A 462 31.62 6.37 1.56
N VAL A 463 30.68 6.95 2.29
CA VAL A 463 30.70 8.39 2.63
C VAL A 463 31.83 8.70 3.61
N THR A 464 32.02 7.86 4.62
CA THR A 464 33.11 7.99 5.60
C THR A 464 34.46 7.89 4.92
N ALA A 465 34.71 6.86 4.11
CA ALA A 465 35.98 6.68 3.40
C ALA A 465 36.33 7.87 2.52
N ARG A 466 35.34 8.45 1.81
CA ARG A 466 35.51 9.68 1.05
C ARG A 466 35.92 10.86 1.94
N ASN A 467 35.22 11.07 3.05
CA ASN A 467 35.47 12.23 3.92
C ASN A 467 36.77 12.13 4.71
N THR A 468 37.27 10.92 4.93
CA THR A 468 38.55 10.67 5.64
C THR A 468 39.75 10.57 4.71
N ALA A 469 39.53 10.44 3.40
CA ALA A 469 40.61 10.29 2.43
C ALA A 469 41.37 11.61 2.25
N THR A 470 42.71 11.53 2.26
CA THR A 470 43.60 12.66 1.98
C THR A 470 43.63 13.01 0.49
N THR A 471 43.56 11.99 -0.36
CA THR A 471 43.49 12.14 -1.82
C THR A 471 42.33 11.30 -2.37
N PRO A 472 41.80 11.60 -3.57
CA PRO A 472 40.76 10.78 -4.19
C PRO A 472 41.13 9.30 -4.35
N CYS A 473 42.42 8.99 -4.56
CA CYS A 473 42.90 7.62 -4.65
C CYS A 473 42.80 6.86 -3.31
N ASP A 474 42.81 7.57 -2.17
CA ASP A 474 42.74 6.96 -0.83
C ASP A 474 41.30 6.63 -0.40
N ALA A 475 40.29 7.05 -1.18
CA ALA A 475 38.87 6.87 -0.89
C ALA A 475 38.37 5.44 -1.16
N GLU A 476 39.05 4.45 -0.59
CA GLU A 476 38.74 3.03 -0.73
C GLU A 476 38.15 2.46 0.56
N ILE A 477 37.23 1.51 0.41
CA ILE A 477 36.69 0.73 1.53
C ILE A 477 37.22 -0.70 1.51
N PRO A 478 37.38 -1.34 2.68
CA PRO A 478 37.70 -2.77 2.76
C PRO A 478 36.57 -3.60 2.10
N LYS A 479 36.95 -4.56 1.26
CA LYS A 479 35.99 -5.42 0.53
C LYS A 479 35.12 -6.26 1.46
N GLU A 480 35.54 -6.49 2.69
CA GLU A 480 34.77 -7.16 3.73
C GLU A 480 33.46 -6.41 4.03
N ILE A 481 33.46 -5.07 3.92
CA ILE A 481 32.22 -4.27 4.09
C ILE A 481 31.26 -4.50 2.91
N CYS A 482 31.76 -4.85 1.72
CA CYS A 482 30.90 -5.20 0.58
C CYS A 482 30.06 -6.45 0.85
N LEU A 483 30.42 -7.29 1.82
CA LEU A 483 29.61 -8.43 2.26
C LEU A 483 28.20 -8.00 2.67
N PHE A 484 28.06 -6.87 3.36
CA PHE A 484 26.74 -6.37 3.80
C PHE A 484 25.85 -5.98 2.63
N ARG A 485 26.43 -5.45 1.55
CA ARG A 485 25.71 -5.17 0.31
C ARG A 485 25.33 -6.45 -0.42
N MET A 486 26.21 -7.44 -0.48
CA MET A 486 25.93 -8.74 -1.08
C MET A 486 24.83 -9.48 -0.30
N LEU A 487 24.84 -9.40 1.03
CA LEU A 487 23.77 -9.92 1.88
C LEU A 487 22.44 -9.21 1.60
N ALA A 488 22.42 -7.88 1.55
CA ALA A 488 21.22 -7.13 1.18
C ALA A 488 20.69 -7.53 -0.21
N ALA A 489 21.56 -7.63 -1.21
CA ALA A 489 21.19 -8.07 -2.55
C ALA A 489 20.65 -9.51 -2.58
N SER A 490 21.25 -10.42 -1.83
CA SER A 490 20.81 -11.83 -1.74
C SER A 490 19.41 -11.99 -1.16
N VAL A 491 18.98 -11.04 -0.33
CA VAL A 491 17.66 -11.04 0.32
C VAL A 491 16.56 -10.50 -0.61
N THR A 492 16.89 -9.85 -1.74
CA THR A 492 15.90 -9.28 -2.65
C THR A 492 14.83 -10.27 -3.18
N PRO A 493 15.14 -11.54 -3.50
CA PRO A 493 14.11 -12.50 -3.93
C PRO A 493 13.09 -12.83 -2.83
N ALA A 494 13.45 -12.62 -1.56
CA ALA A 494 12.57 -12.85 -0.42
C ALA A 494 11.28 -12.02 -0.50
N PHE A 495 11.36 -10.79 -1.04
CA PHE A 495 10.19 -9.93 -1.17
C PHE A 495 9.11 -10.58 -2.04
N VAL A 496 9.49 -11.09 -3.21
CA VAL A 496 8.57 -11.77 -4.12
C VAL A 496 8.03 -13.05 -3.48
N LEU A 497 8.91 -13.88 -2.91
CA LEU A 497 8.52 -15.16 -2.30
C LEU A 497 7.59 -15.00 -1.10
N ILE A 498 7.77 -13.96 -0.28
CA ILE A 498 6.88 -13.64 0.84
C ILE A 498 5.51 -13.17 0.32
N HIS A 499 5.45 -12.33 -0.72
CA HIS A 499 4.17 -11.93 -1.33
C HIS A 499 3.42 -13.12 -1.92
N VAL A 500 4.12 -14.04 -2.59
CA VAL A 500 3.55 -15.30 -3.07
C VAL A 500 3.00 -16.13 -1.91
N SER A 501 3.76 -16.22 -0.81
CA SER A 501 3.33 -16.94 0.39
C SER A 501 2.06 -16.35 1.00
N ILE A 502 1.93 -15.02 1.05
CA ILE A 502 0.72 -14.32 1.51
C ILE A 502 -0.47 -14.68 0.61
N THR A 503 -0.30 -14.66 -0.71
CA THR A 503 -1.38 -15.03 -1.65
C THR A 503 -1.78 -16.50 -1.51
N ILE A 504 -0.83 -17.42 -1.29
CA ILE A 504 -1.11 -18.84 -1.01
C ILE A 504 -1.93 -18.98 0.27
N GLN A 505 -1.58 -18.28 1.36
CA GLN A 505 -2.35 -18.34 2.60
C GLN A 505 -3.76 -17.76 2.44
N GLN A 506 -3.88 -16.64 1.73
CA GLN A 506 -5.17 -16.06 1.38
C GLN A 506 -6.04 -17.05 0.59
N CYS A 507 -5.43 -17.79 -0.34
CA CYS A 507 -6.08 -18.84 -1.11
C CYS A 507 -6.57 -19.98 -0.21
N LEU A 508 -5.71 -20.49 0.68
CA LEU A 508 -6.07 -21.54 1.63
C LEU A 508 -7.21 -21.11 2.58
N SER A 509 -7.16 -19.87 3.06
CA SER A 509 -8.22 -19.28 3.89
C SER A 509 -9.54 -19.17 3.12
N THR A 510 -9.51 -18.75 1.85
CA THR A 510 -10.71 -18.71 0.98
C THR A 510 -11.37 -20.08 0.81
N PHE A 511 -10.57 -21.14 0.63
CA PHE A 511 -11.05 -22.51 0.47
C PHE A 511 -11.33 -23.25 1.79
N ARG A 512 -11.18 -22.56 2.93
CA ARG A 512 -11.46 -23.10 4.28
C ARG A 512 -10.67 -24.36 4.60
N TYR A 513 -9.41 -24.42 4.15
CA TYR A 513 -8.51 -25.47 4.62
C TYR A 513 -8.34 -25.40 6.13
N SER A 514 -8.14 -26.55 6.77
CA SER A 514 -7.99 -26.62 8.22
C SER A 514 -6.79 -25.77 8.69
N VAL A 515 -6.89 -25.21 9.91
CA VAL A 515 -5.83 -24.38 10.51
C VAL A 515 -4.49 -25.12 10.56
N ARG A 516 -4.52 -26.45 10.75
CA ARG A 516 -3.32 -27.29 10.71
C ARG A 516 -2.64 -27.27 9.34
N VAL A 517 -3.41 -27.38 8.26
CA VAL A 517 -2.88 -27.32 6.89
C VAL A 517 -2.32 -25.94 6.59
N GLN A 518 -3.03 -24.87 6.96
CA GLN A 518 -2.55 -23.49 6.78
C GLN A 518 -1.22 -23.27 7.51
N ASN A 519 -1.11 -23.73 8.77
CA ASN A 519 0.12 -23.66 9.56
C ASN A 519 1.26 -24.44 8.89
N SER A 520 1.04 -25.70 8.50
CA SER A 520 2.05 -26.51 7.81
C SER A 520 2.54 -25.85 6.52
N VAL A 521 1.63 -25.33 5.70
CA VAL A 521 1.99 -24.64 4.46
C VAL A 521 2.76 -23.36 4.77
N SER A 522 2.37 -22.59 5.80
CA SER A 522 3.06 -21.34 6.14
C SER A 522 4.52 -21.56 6.54
N ARG A 523 4.79 -22.59 7.36
CA ARG A 523 6.14 -22.97 7.77
C ARG A 523 6.96 -23.47 6.59
N LEU A 524 6.34 -24.29 5.73
CA LEU A 524 7.00 -24.80 4.53
C LEU A 524 7.40 -23.66 3.58
N THR A 525 6.50 -22.71 3.29
CA THR A 525 6.79 -21.60 2.38
C THR A 525 7.91 -20.70 2.89
N LEU A 526 8.02 -20.51 4.20
CA LEU A 526 9.10 -19.72 4.80
C LEU A 526 10.43 -20.45 4.86
N CYS A 527 10.40 -21.77 5.13
CA CYS A 527 11.57 -22.62 5.00
C CYS A 527 12.12 -22.57 3.56
N VAL A 528 11.25 -22.73 2.56
CA VAL A 528 11.62 -22.65 1.14
C VAL A 528 12.20 -21.27 0.80
N THR A 529 11.58 -20.20 1.29
CA THR A 529 12.06 -18.83 1.06
C THR A 529 13.46 -18.61 1.65
N SER A 530 13.67 -19.08 2.88
CA SER A 530 14.96 -18.97 3.59
C SER A 530 16.04 -19.78 2.89
N CYS A 531 15.75 -21.03 2.53
CA CYS A 531 16.66 -21.89 1.77
C CYS A 531 17.00 -21.26 0.42
N TYR A 532 16.02 -20.68 -0.27
CA TYR A 532 16.23 -20.02 -1.56
C TYR A 532 17.20 -18.84 -1.45
N ILE A 533 17.01 -17.95 -0.46
CA ILE A 533 17.90 -16.79 -0.22
C ILE A 533 19.33 -17.26 0.03
N LEU A 534 19.53 -18.27 0.87
CA LEU A 534 20.85 -18.82 1.18
C LEU A 534 21.52 -19.45 -0.05
N LEU A 535 20.78 -20.25 -0.80
CA LEU A 535 21.28 -20.88 -2.03
C LEU A 535 21.60 -19.83 -3.10
N PHE A 536 20.73 -18.85 -3.30
CA PHE A 536 20.94 -17.76 -4.24
C PHE A 536 22.17 -16.92 -3.87
N GLY A 537 22.26 -16.49 -2.61
CA GLY A 537 23.41 -15.72 -2.12
C GLY A 537 24.72 -16.49 -2.24
N PHE A 538 24.72 -17.77 -1.88
CA PHE A 538 25.90 -18.62 -2.04
C PHE A 538 26.30 -18.76 -3.51
N MET A 539 25.36 -19.13 -4.39
CA MET A 539 25.67 -19.34 -5.81
C MET A 539 26.10 -18.06 -6.53
N ALA A 540 25.48 -16.92 -6.19
CA ALA A 540 25.81 -15.63 -6.79
C ALA A 540 27.19 -15.11 -6.33
N TYR A 541 27.55 -15.29 -5.06
CA TYR A 541 28.71 -14.58 -4.48
C TYR A 541 29.86 -15.48 -4.01
N ARG A 542 29.78 -16.81 -4.12
CA ARG A 542 30.85 -17.73 -3.65
C ARG A 542 32.23 -17.49 -4.28
N ASN A 543 32.29 -16.95 -5.49
CA ASN A 543 33.53 -16.74 -6.24
C ASN A 543 34.11 -15.33 -6.02
N GLU A 544 33.45 -14.48 -5.24
CA GLU A 544 33.89 -13.11 -5.02
C GLU A 544 35.02 -13.07 -3.98
N THR A 545 36.14 -12.41 -4.32
CA THR A 545 37.27 -12.27 -3.39
C THR A 545 37.01 -11.13 -2.40
N LEU A 546 36.94 -11.47 -1.11
CA LEU A 546 36.74 -10.49 -0.04
C LEU A 546 38.04 -9.79 0.41
N VAL A 547 39.18 -10.18 -0.15
CA VAL A 547 40.49 -9.63 0.23
C VAL A 547 40.79 -8.35 -0.56
N GLY A 548 41.22 -7.32 0.15
CA GLY A 548 41.71 -6.07 -0.40
C GLY A 548 40.75 -4.90 -0.22
N LYS A 549 41.05 -3.81 -0.92
CA LYS A 549 40.26 -2.59 -0.89
C LYS A 549 39.55 -2.38 -2.23
N THR A 550 38.48 -1.59 -2.22
CA THR A 550 37.77 -1.20 -3.43
C THR A 550 37.14 0.18 -3.28
N GLN A 551 37.13 0.95 -4.36
CA GLN A 551 36.49 2.26 -4.42
C GLN A 551 34.95 2.15 -4.38
N PHE A 552 34.42 1.07 -4.94
CA PHE A 552 32.98 0.81 -5.02
C PHE A 552 32.68 -0.68 -4.96
N CYS A 553 31.70 -1.07 -4.15
CA CYS A 553 31.23 -2.46 -4.12
C CYS A 553 30.40 -2.81 -5.38
N THR A 554 31.06 -2.98 -6.53
CA THR A 554 30.48 -3.57 -7.75
C THR A 554 30.60 -5.09 -7.62
N SER A 555 29.71 -5.73 -6.87
CA SER A 555 29.84 -7.15 -6.48
C SER A 555 29.59 -8.16 -7.61
N PHE A 556 30.08 -7.93 -8.83
CA PHE A 556 29.71 -8.75 -9.99
C PHE A 556 30.91 -9.22 -10.79
N ASN A 557 31.26 -10.49 -10.60
CA ASN A 557 31.96 -11.27 -11.59
C ASN A 557 31.00 -11.62 -12.76
N GLN A 558 31.51 -11.82 -13.97
CA GLN A 558 30.71 -12.12 -15.17
C GLN A 558 29.79 -13.34 -14.97
N ASN A 559 30.25 -14.36 -14.24
CA ASN A 559 29.43 -15.52 -13.89
C ASN A 559 28.26 -15.17 -12.96
N SER A 560 28.50 -14.35 -11.93
CA SER A 560 27.46 -13.93 -10.97
C SER A 560 26.38 -13.09 -11.64
N GLU A 561 26.75 -12.30 -12.65
CA GLU A 561 25.86 -11.43 -13.41
C GLU A 561 24.80 -12.24 -14.18
N ILE A 562 25.21 -13.34 -14.83
CA ILE A 562 24.28 -14.26 -15.50
C ILE A 562 23.26 -14.83 -14.51
N PHE A 563 23.72 -15.27 -13.33
CA PHE A 563 22.83 -15.80 -12.30
C PHE A 563 21.84 -14.75 -11.77
N ILE A 564 22.30 -13.52 -11.58
CA ILE A 564 21.44 -12.42 -11.11
C ILE A 564 20.38 -12.08 -12.16
N ILE A 565 20.75 -11.98 -13.43
CA ILE A 565 19.81 -11.73 -14.53
C ILE A 565 18.78 -12.86 -14.63
N ALA A 566 19.23 -14.12 -14.58
CA ALA A 566 18.33 -15.27 -14.62
C ALA A 566 17.35 -15.24 -13.43
N ASN A 567 17.84 -14.97 -12.21
CA ASN A 567 17.02 -14.83 -11.02
C ASN A 567 16.01 -13.68 -11.14
N MET A 568 16.42 -12.50 -11.61
CA MET A 568 15.50 -11.37 -11.80
C MET A 568 14.38 -11.71 -12.79
N ASN A 569 14.66 -12.44 -13.86
CA ASN A 569 13.64 -12.90 -14.81
C ASN A 569 12.64 -13.87 -14.15
N VAL A 570 13.14 -14.87 -13.40
CA VAL A 570 12.27 -15.84 -12.70
C VAL A 570 11.38 -15.12 -11.67
N MET A 571 11.97 -14.21 -10.88
CA MET A 571 11.24 -13.43 -9.88
C MET A 571 10.21 -12.51 -10.53
N MET A 572 10.51 -11.93 -11.70
CA MET A 572 9.56 -11.09 -12.44
C MET A 572 8.34 -11.89 -12.89
N ILE A 573 8.55 -13.06 -13.49
CA ILE A 573 7.46 -13.95 -13.93
C ILE A 573 6.59 -14.33 -12.72
N LEU A 574 7.23 -14.74 -11.62
CA LEU A 574 6.54 -15.16 -10.40
C LEU A 574 5.71 -14.02 -9.79
N ASP A 575 6.23 -12.80 -9.78
CA ASP A 575 5.55 -11.62 -9.24
C ASP A 575 4.34 -11.20 -10.10
N ILE A 576 4.46 -11.26 -11.44
CA ILE A 576 3.34 -11.04 -12.36
C ILE A 576 2.26 -12.09 -12.15
N THR A 577 2.63 -13.37 -12.07
CA THR A 577 1.69 -14.47 -11.79
C THR A 577 1.01 -14.26 -10.44
N ASN A 578 1.76 -13.89 -9.40
CA ASN A 578 1.23 -13.64 -8.07
C ASN A 578 0.20 -12.49 -8.06
N SER A 579 0.54 -11.36 -8.69
CA SER A 579 -0.36 -10.21 -8.87
C SER A 579 -1.67 -10.61 -9.56
N PHE A 580 -1.59 -11.40 -10.63
CA PHE A 580 -2.77 -11.89 -11.34
C PHE A 580 -3.61 -12.82 -10.47
N CYS A 581 -2.99 -13.78 -9.78
CA CYS A 581 -3.65 -14.69 -8.86
C CYS A 581 -4.36 -13.94 -7.71
N ALA A 582 -3.72 -12.92 -7.13
CA ALA A 582 -4.31 -12.09 -6.09
C ALA A 582 -5.56 -11.33 -6.58
N ILE A 583 -5.53 -10.77 -7.79
CA ILE A 583 -6.69 -10.10 -8.41
C ILE A 583 -7.85 -11.09 -8.64
N LEU A 584 -7.55 -12.27 -9.19
CA LEU A 584 -8.55 -13.32 -9.41
C LEU A 584 -9.17 -13.79 -8.10
N LEU A 585 -8.34 -14.02 -7.08
CA LEU A 585 -8.78 -14.44 -5.76
C LEU A 585 -9.66 -13.38 -5.09
N LEU A 586 -9.32 -12.08 -5.22
CA LEU A 586 -10.16 -10.99 -4.74
C LEU A 586 -11.54 -10.98 -5.43
N ARG A 587 -11.58 -11.12 -6.76
CA ARG A 587 -12.84 -11.19 -7.53
C ARG A 587 -13.68 -12.40 -7.13
N TYR A 588 -13.03 -13.55 -6.96
CA TYR A 588 -13.69 -14.78 -6.53
C TYR A 588 -14.32 -14.62 -5.14
N ASN A 589 -13.58 -14.08 -4.16
CA ASN A 589 -14.12 -13.84 -2.81
C ASN A 589 -15.29 -12.85 -2.79
N LYS A 590 -15.28 -11.81 -3.64
CA LYS A 590 -16.44 -10.90 -3.78
C LYS A 590 -17.68 -11.62 -4.30
N LYS A 591 -17.53 -12.46 -5.32
CA LYS A 591 -18.62 -13.28 -5.88
C LYS A 591 -19.15 -14.30 -4.87
N LEU A 592 -18.26 -14.88 -4.05
CA LEU A 592 -18.66 -15.86 -3.06
C LEU A 592 -19.35 -15.19 -1.85
N LEU A 593 -18.91 -13.99 -1.46
CA LEU A 593 -19.56 -13.19 -0.43
C LEU A 593 -20.98 -12.76 -0.84
N SER A 594 -21.22 -12.42 -2.12
CA SER A 594 -22.56 -12.08 -2.58
C SER A 594 -23.53 -13.25 -2.53
N LYS A 595 -23.04 -14.49 -2.74
CA LYS A 595 -23.84 -15.71 -2.57
C LYS A 595 -24.13 -16.01 -1.11
N ASP A 596 -23.11 -15.91 -0.25
CA ASP A 596 -23.23 -16.25 1.17
C ASP A 596 -24.13 -15.28 1.95
N ARG A 597 -24.25 -14.01 1.52
CA ARG A 597 -25.21 -13.06 2.11
C ARG A 597 -26.65 -13.56 2.09
N ASN A 598 -26.99 -14.45 1.18
CA ASN A 598 -28.33 -15.05 1.10
C ASN A 598 -28.49 -16.26 2.04
N SER A 599 -27.39 -16.83 2.56
CA SER A 599 -27.40 -18.06 3.36
C SER A 599 -27.54 -17.85 4.87
N PHE A 600 -27.54 -16.59 5.34
CA PHE A 600 -27.67 -16.19 6.76
C PHE A 600 -26.67 -16.83 7.77
N GLU A 601 -25.64 -17.56 7.30
CA GLU A 601 -24.56 -18.06 8.16
C GLU A 601 -23.59 -16.93 8.56
N LEU A 602 -23.78 -16.36 9.75
CA LEU A 602 -23.04 -15.19 10.22
C LEU A 602 -21.53 -15.43 10.34
N THR A 603 -21.12 -16.53 10.97
CA THR A 603 -19.69 -16.85 11.19
C THR A 603 -18.92 -16.96 9.87
N ARG A 604 -19.53 -17.64 8.89
CA ARG A 604 -18.95 -17.82 7.56
C ARG A 604 -18.86 -16.51 6.79
N THR A 605 -19.91 -15.69 6.87
CA THR A 605 -19.95 -14.37 6.25
C THR A 605 -18.90 -13.45 6.86
N PHE A 606 -18.77 -13.44 8.20
CA PHE A 606 -17.80 -12.62 8.92
C PHE A 606 -16.36 -12.95 8.54
N GLN A 607 -15.98 -14.24 8.60
CA GLN A 607 -14.63 -14.68 8.26
C GLN A 607 -14.26 -14.30 6.81
N ARG A 608 -15.21 -14.42 5.87
CA ARG A 608 -14.95 -14.01 4.48
C ARG A 608 -14.84 -12.50 4.31
N VAL A 609 -15.63 -11.73 5.05
CA VAL A 609 -15.53 -10.26 5.06
C VAL A 609 -14.15 -9.83 5.59
N GLN A 610 -13.67 -10.46 6.67
CA GLN A 610 -12.34 -10.21 7.23
C GLN A 610 -11.24 -10.51 6.21
N ASN A 611 -11.27 -11.70 5.59
CA ASN A 611 -10.30 -12.08 4.55
C ASN A 611 -10.35 -11.13 3.35
N LEU A 612 -11.55 -10.70 2.94
CA LEU A 612 -11.71 -9.73 1.85
C LEU A 612 -11.08 -8.36 2.18
N TYR A 613 -11.23 -7.87 3.41
CA TYR A 613 -10.58 -6.63 3.84
C TYR A 613 -9.06 -6.76 3.83
N ALA A 614 -8.53 -7.90 4.26
CA ALA A 614 -7.10 -8.16 4.21
C ALA A 614 -6.60 -8.15 2.75
N MET A 615 -7.26 -8.90 1.86
CA MET A 615 -6.92 -8.92 0.43
C MET A 615 -6.99 -7.53 -0.21
N GLU A 616 -8.00 -6.71 0.11
CA GLU A 616 -8.11 -5.34 -0.42
C GLU A 616 -6.93 -4.44 0.00
N GLN A 617 -6.32 -4.68 1.15
CA GLN A 617 -5.14 -3.93 1.60
C GLN A 617 -3.85 -4.49 0.96
N PHE A 618 -3.69 -5.82 0.94
CA PHE A 618 -2.50 -6.46 0.37
C PHE A 618 -2.38 -6.27 -1.13
N ILE A 619 -3.49 -6.23 -1.88
CA ILE A 619 -3.43 -6.05 -3.34
C ILE A 619 -2.77 -4.72 -3.73
N ILE A 620 -2.90 -3.68 -2.91
CA ILE A 620 -2.24 -2.38 -3.14
C ILE A 620 -0.73 -2.51 -2.91
N ILE A 621 -0.33 -3.27 -1.89
CA ILE A 621 1.08 -3.49 -1.57
C ILE A 621 1.74 -4.41 -2.60
N ILE A 622 1.06 -5.47 -3.02
CA ILE A 622 1.48 -6.37 -4.10
C ILE A 622 1.63 -5.56 -5.40
N ALA A 623 0.64 -4.73 -5.76
CA ALA A 623 0.75 -3.88 -6.94
C ALA A 623 1.92 -2.88 -6.85
N LEU A 624 2.13 -2.26 -5.68
CA LEU A 624 3.27 -1.38 -5.44
C LEU A 624 4.59 -2.14 -5.62
N HIS A 625 4.68 -3.36 -5.09
CA HIS A 625 5.85 -4.22 -5.26
C HIS A 625 6.09 -4.56 -6.72
N SER A 626 5.08 -5.05 -7.45
CA SER A 626 5.22 -5.44 -8.84
C SER A 626 5.56 -4.28 -9.77
N ILE A 627 5.01 -3.08 -9.53
CA ILE A 627 5.43 -1.87 -10.26
C ILE A 627 6.90 -1.55 -9.96
N SER A 628 7.29 -1.54 -8.68
CA SER A 628 8.68 -1.22 -8.29
C SER A 628 9.68 -2.22 -8.87
N HIS A 629 9.33 -3.50 -8.82
CA HIS A 629 10.14 -4.60 -9.33
C HIS A 629 10.22 -4.56 -10.86
N PHE A 630 9.12 -4.28 -11.56
CA PHE A 630 9.11 -4.11 -13.01
C PHE A 630 10.04 -2.98 -13.45
N VAL A 631 9.94 -1.81 -12.81
CA VAL A 631 10.83 -0.68 -13.13
C VAL A 631 12.29 -1.04 -12.82
N HIS A 632 12.56 -1.69 -11.69
CA HIS A 632 13.91 -2.14 -11.36
C HIS A 632 14.47 -3.11 -12.40
N PHE A 633 13.70 -4.11 -12.82
CA PHE A 633 14.06 -5.06 -13.86
C PHE A 633 14.30 -4.39 -15.22
N SER A 634 13.41 -3.50 -15.66
CA SER A 634 13.56 -2.79 -16.93
C SER A 634 14.80 -1.91 -16.94
N LEU A 635 15.04 -1.16 -15.86
CA LEU A 635 16.22 -0.31 -15.75
C LEU A 635 17.51 -1.12 -15.63
N TYR A 636 17.50 -2.24 -14.91
CA TYR A 636 18.64 -3.13 -14.81
C TYR A 636 18.98 -3.76 -16.16
N SER A 637 17.96 -4.29 -16.86
CA SER A 637 18.12 -4.89 -18.20
C SER A 637 18.61 -3.86 -19.22
N PHE A 638 18.09 -2.64 -19.16
CA PHE A 638 18.56 -1.52 -19.99
C PHE A 638 20.03 -1.21 -19.70
N SER A 639 20.40 -1.05 -18.43
CA SER A 639 21.78 -0.74 -18.02
C SER A 639 22.75 -1.83 -18.46
N PHE A 640 22.32 -3.09 -18.40
CA PHE A 640 23.10 -4.23 -18.87
C PHE A 640 23.28 -4.21 -20.39
N TYR A 641 22.21 -4.05 -21.16
CA TYR A 641 22.26 -4.03 -22.62
C TYR A 641 23.16 -2.91 -23.17
N TYR A 642 23.11 -1.73 -22.54
CA TYR A 642 23.90 -0.57 -22.95
C TYR A 642 25.28 -0.48 -22.27
N ARG A 643 25.68 -1.48 -21.47
CA ARG A 643 26.97 -1.49 -20.76
C ARG A 643 28.19 -1.19 -21.64
N PRO A 644 28.34 -1.73 -22.87
CA PRO A 644 29.49 -1.44 -23.72
C PRO A 644 29.61 0.04 -24.13
N ASN A 645 28.51 0.81 -24.04
CA ASN A 645 28.47 2.22 -24.44
C ASN A 645 28.78 3.18 -23.29
N TYR A 646 28.98 2.68 -22.07
CA TYR A 646 29.25 3.49 -20.89
C TYR A 646 30.68 3.27 -20.39
N THR A 647 31.31 4.35 -19.94
CA THR A 647 32.54 4.24 -19.15
C THR A 647 32.25 3.54 -17.82
N LYS A 648 33.28 3.00 -17.17
CA LYS A 648 33.15 2.29 -15.89
C LYS A 648 32.53 3.17 -14.79
N SER A 649 32.87 4.46 -14.77
CA SER A 649 32.30 5.48 -13.88
C SER A 649 30.81 5.73 -14.15
N GLN A 650 30.44 5.97 -15.42
CA GLN A 650 29.07 6.19 -15.86
C GLN A 650 28.19 4.98 -15.55
N PHE A 651 28.69 3.78 -15.81
CA PHE A 651 27.98 2.55 -15.47
C PHE A 651 27.78 2.41 -13.96
N THR A 652 28.79 2.73 -13.15
CA THR A 652 28.68 2.71 -11.67
C THR A 652 27.64 3.70 -11.16
N LEU A 653 27.61 4.90 -11.72
CA LEU A 653 26.63 5.95 -11.40
C LEU A 653 25.21 5.51 -11.79
N LEU A 654 25.05 5.01 -13.02
CA LEU A 654 23.79 4.47 -13.51
C LEU A 654 23.30 3.33 -12.60
N TYR A 655 24.17 2.39 -12.26
CA TYR A 655 23.86 1.29 -11.36
C TYR A 655 23.40 1.77 -9.98
N ALA A 656 24.05 2.79 -9.41
CA ALA A 656 23.66 3.36 -8.13
C ALA A 656 22.26 3.99 -8.17
N VAL A 657 21.90 4.65 -9.28
CA VAL A 657 20.59 5.27 -9.52
C VAL A 657 19.50 4.23 -9.77
N VAL A 658 19.80 3.17 -10.52
CA VAL A 658 18.87 2.10 -10.92
C VAL A 658 18.41 1.24 -9.75
N ASN A 659 19.11 1.30 -8.61
CA ASN A 659 18.73 0.61 -7.39
C ASN A 659 17.46 1.24 -6.76
N ILE A 660 16.29 0.78 -7.20
CA ILE A 660 14.97 1.25 -6.74
C ILE A 660 14.52 0.58 -5.43
N MET A 661 15.08 -0.57 -5.10
CA MET A 661 14.65 -1.37 -3.95
C MET A 661 14.67 -0.64 -2.58
N PRO A 662 15.61 0.28 -2.27
CA PRO A 662 15.59 1.05 -1.02
C PRO A 662 14.33 1.90 -0.88
N TYR A 663 13.84 2.47 -1.99
CA TYR A 663 12.62 3.27 -2.00
C TYR A 663 11.38 2.40 -1.78
N TYR A 664 11.35 1.19 -2.35
CA TYR A 664 10.30 0.21 -2.04
C TYR A 664 10.28 -0.15 -0.55
N CYS A 665 11.45 -0.36 0.05
CA CYS A 665 11.59 -0.66 1.49
C CYS A 665 11.03 0.47 2.39
N LEU A 666 11.01 1.71 1.92
CA LEU A 666 10.37 2.83 2.61
C LEU A 666 8.86 2.91 2.31
N LEU A 667 8.49 2.82 1.03
CA LEU A 667 7.11 2.99 0.58
C LEU A 667 6.18 1.86 1.03
N SER A 668 6.67 0.62 1.08
CA SER A 668 5.89 -0.56 1.48
C SER A 668 5.32 -0.45 2.92
N PRO A 669 6.14 -0.28 3.98
CA PRO A 669 5.63 -0.17 5.34
C PRO A 669 4.83 1.12 5.56
N LEU A 670 5.17 2.22 4.86
CA LEU A 670 4.39 3.45 4.87
C LEU A 670 2.99 3.25 4.28
N ALA A 671 2.90 2.61 3.11
CA ALA A 671 1.63 2.28 2.47
C ALA A 671 0.80 1.36 3.37
N PHE A 672 1.42 0.34 3.95
CA PHE A 672 0.77 -0.56 4.90
C PHE A 672 0.21 0.20 6.12
N LEU A 673 1.00 1.09 6.73
CA LEU A 673 0.57 1.92 7.87
C LEU A 673 -0.61 2.84 7.51
N ILE A 674 -0.63 3.42 6.31
CA ILE A 674 -1.74 4.25 5.83
C ILE A 674 -2.99 3.38 5.62
N LEU A 675 -2.84 2.22 4.99
CA LEU A 675 -3.94 1.30 4.69
C LEU A 675 -4.57 0.71 5.95
N THR A 676 -3.78 0.37 6.96
CA THR A 676 -4.30 -0.13 8.25
C THR A 676 -5.11 0.95 8.98
N LYS A 677 -4.62 2.20 9.01
CA LYS A 677 -5.36 3.34 9.57
C LYS A 677 -6.68 3.61 8.83
N LEU A 678 -6.65 3.66 7.50
CA LEU A 678 -7.85 3.86 6.69
C LEU A 678 -8.85 2.71 6.83
N GLY A 679 -8.35 1.47 6.91
CA GLY A 679 -9.18 0.28 7.13
C GLY A 679 -9.96 0.34 8.43
N ARG A 680 -9.35 0.86 9.51
CA ARG A 680 -10.02 1.02 10.81
C ARG A 680 -11.25 1.93 10.73
N PHE A 681 -11.15 3.07 10.05
CA PHE A 681 -12.28 3.98 9.86
C PHE A 681 -13.40 3.35 9.04
N ARG A 682 -13.05 2.72 7.92
CA ARG A 682 -14.03 2.07 7.02
C ARG A 682 -14.79 0.94 7.70
N ARG A 683 -14.14 0.18 8.60
CA ARG A 683 -14.80 -0.87 9.39
C ARG A 683 -15.78 -0.30 10.40
N LYS A 684 -15.42 0.76 11.12
CA LYS A 684 -16.31 1.43 12.08
C LYS A 684 -17.59 1.91 11.39
N ASP A 685 -17.46 2.52 10.21
CA ASP A 685 -18.61 2.95 9.42
C ASP A 685 -19.44 1.76 8.91
N HIS A 686 -18.80 0.66 8.48
CA HIS A 686 -19.52 -0.51 8.01
C HIS A 686 -20.32 -1.19 9.13
N VAL A 687 -19.73 -1.36 10.31
CA VAL A 687 -20.41 -1.91 11.50
C VAL A 687 -21.57 -1.01 11.90
N ARG A 688 -21.36 0.30 11.97
CA ARG A 688 -22.43 1.27 12.26
C ARG A 688 -23.60 1.16 11.26
N ASN A 689 -23.29 1.02 9.96
CA ASN A 689 -24.29 0.87 8.91
C ASN A 689 -25.02 -0.48 8.94
N MET A 690 -24.41 -1.54 9.49
CA MET A 690 -25.10 -2.83 9.69
C MET A 690 -26.08 -2.78 10.87
N ILE A 691 -25.81 -1.95 11.88
CA ILE A 691 -26.64 -1.82 13.10
C ILE A 691 -27.79 -0.82 12.90
N ALA A 692 -27.59 0.24 12.09
CA ALA A 692 -28.56 1.32 11.89
C ALA A 692 -29.98 0.88 11.45
N PRO A 693 -30.18 -0.10 10.53
CA PRO A 693 -31.52 -0.51 10.09
C PRO A 693 -32.35 -1.14 11.22
N GLU A 694 -31.67 -1.78 12.17
CA GLU A 694 -32.30 -2.50 13.29
C GLU A 694 -32.83 -1.54 14.37
N HIS A 695 -32.18 -0.39 14.54
CA HIS A 695 -32.70 0.69 15.38
C HIS A 695 -33.94 1.36 14.79
N ASN A 696 -33.98 1.53 13.46
CA ASN A 696 -35.11 2.17 12.79
C ASN A 696 -36.35 1.27 12.75
N THR A 697 -36.20 -0.05 12.70
CA THR A 697 -37.33 -0.98 12.77
C THR A 697 -37.97 -1.00 14.16
N LYS A 698 -37.19 -0.87 15.23
CA LYS A 698 -37.73 -0.77 16.61
C LYS A 698 -38.42 0.55 16.91
N ALA A 699 -38.05 1.64 16.23
CA ALA A 699 -38.71 2.94 16.38
C ALA A 699 -40.08 3.00 15.66
N GLN A 700 -40.36 2.06 14.76
CA GLN A 700 -41.60 2.00 13.98
C GLN A 700 -42.61 0.96 14.45
N ASP A 701 -42.34 0.22 15.52
CA ASP A 701 -43.39 -0.55 16.20
C ASP A 701 -44.15 0.41 17.13
N PRO A 702 -45.36 0.91 16.75
CA PRO A 702 -46.18 1.68 17.67
C PRO A 702 -46.48 0.81 18.89
N ILE A 703 -46.23 1.39 20.07
CA ILE A 703 -46.70 0.87 21.34
C ILE A 703 -48.23 0.77 21.23
N ALA A 704 -48.72 -0.44 21.01
CA ALA A 704 -50.13 -0.79 20.98
C ALA A 704 -50.55 -1.38 22.33
#